data_AF-A0A7X9RWT2-F1
#
_entry.id   AF-A0A7X9RWT2-F1
#
_cell.length_a   1.000
_cell.length_b   1.000
_cell.length_c   1.000
_cell.angle_alpha   90.00
_cell.angle_beta   90.00
_cell.angle_gamma   90.00
#
_symmetry.space_group_name_H-M   'P 1'
#
loop_
_entity.id
_entity.type
_entity.pdbx_description
1 polymer ?
#
loop_
_entity_poly.entity_id
_entity_poly.type
_entity_poly.pdbx_seq_one_letter_code
_entity_poly.pdbx_strand_id
1 'polypeptide(L)'
;MKLNITDKTIYLCLLCLLIALKVTVAKAQTNGYYSYYNEGQPSLLEIDKLNWGTWGIIENPDQTQHNKVGVLARQAGPNAFVRFRSNGEFDFSEGTKISFRAYAETVGEAPENQTMAIILRDVNNNSGTQFLGSMPIPSFNEWHEYVYEVDPASIPEGTVYENLRIFPLYQTAGADGEGMSFYFEDIKGPKINVGKMLVKAATSADGQKVLVHVVSHSALATSDAQFEVKAGDVTQAISSTAIVDGKIEITLTERVTYGNNLTISMTSGAMADEAGNTLSDWTAQNVVNNFELIQIQSFDGNGGLTAEAINGLTLTTEDNPSREEVLMQTKVGKIVKGENPSSSLRYKLNGKIAYGKENVVTLKLFVPTQDNYPEENNIMVKMINTQDGTQSQPLKTQAITTFDAWTKYSFDYSADIDDTYSFDAIEIIFGTDNANTGTGTEYYIADLRIPSLSEDSDATLSDLKVGGTTVEGFSPSTTSYDVALAYGSSQIPAVEAVVAVEGAVANVGAPVEVDGFSKVTVTVTAKDASTALDYTINFTEGAPRTDATLKDLTIDDTTPENFNASTKTYTQEVAFGTTVFPVVAGVVNDESASVDVSEPVISAESAVVTLTVTAQDIQVQEVYTVTFTFGEPSTDVTLNKVMFDGETFEEFDVAKKSYDIELSFGTTDYPVITVEEKDENATTVVSEYVEQGVVATATVTVTAQDGQTQEVYTFNFTIAASLSDIATLEELMIDGIMVDGFAENVTEYNILLPYGTTAIPEVTAKASSSVANLVISDAVKVEEATTVKVTVTAQDGITKKVYQLNFTVALPKTDASITSITVGGKDLGYTSDQGNYTFGVAPDAVEVPATVVIKGDADATIVIDEASDLAGTTTITVTAQDGITKNVLTINYKVLSNDADLASISIDGAQLEGFQSATLEYTYTLPFGTTEIPVVSATESHTGVAKVVITQATEVGGSAIIVVTAEDPTVTLSYSVTFEEEAPSSQAQLLDLLIDGVSVVDFKSDSANYVISVNSTEVPVITAVAESEFATVEIKQAEEFGDMAFVKVTAQDGSTVLTYSVFFNSDVIASVENGLANLKIYKSAATELSIDSDVNLDGKSLYIYDLNGRVLKSMTLSNRTQKVTVLNKGLLIIQIIGTEGKASRKIIF
;
A
#
# COMPACT_ATOMS: atom_id res chain seq x y z
N MET A 1 19.87 -36.97 -24.54
CA MET A 1 18.72 -36.62 -23.68
C MET A 1 17.52 -36.40 -24.58
N LYS A 2 16.38 -37.08 -24.36
CA LYS A 2 15.14 -36.90 -25.13
C LYS A 2 14.54 -35.51 -24.83
N LEU A 3 14.11 -34.77 -25.85
CA LEU A 3 12.74 -34.23 -25.91
C LEU A 3 12.35 -33.86 -27.35
N ASN A 4 11.06 -34.01 -27.61
CA ASN A 4 10.38 -34.07 -28.91
C ASN A 4 10.00 -32.69 -29.47
N ILE A 5 10.27 -32.54 -30.77
CA ILE A 5 9.45 -31.92 -31.84
C ILE A 5 8.89 -30.51 -31.57
N THR A 6 9.62 -29.51 -32.05
CA THR A 6 9.15 -28.15 -32.38
C THR A 6 9.00 -28.01 -33.89
N ASP A 7 7.77 -28.06 -34.40
CA ASP A 7 7.45 -27.56 -35.73
C ASP A 7 6.34 -26.50 -35.61
N LYS A 8 6.74 -25.24 -35.79
CA LYS A 8 5.99 -24.00 -35.54
C LYS A 8 5.00 -23.65 -36.66
N THR A 9 4.76 -24.56 -37.58
CA THR A 9 3.96 -24.28 -38.79
C THR A 9 2.48 -24.67 -38.65
N ILE A 10 2.10 -25.40 -37.59
CA ILE A 10 0.71 -25.84 -37.35
C ILE A 10 -0.06 -24.91 -36.40
N TYR A 11 0.62 -24.04 -35.65
CA TYR A 11 -0.02 -23.07 -34.75
C TYR A 11 -0.63 -21.86 -35.49
N LEU A 12 -0.16 -21.55 -36.70
CA LEU A 12 -0.67 -20.43 -37.50
C LEU A 12 -1.94 -20.80 -38.32
N CYS A 13 -2.16 -22.09 -38.58
CA CYS A 13 -3.38 -22.57 -39.24
C CYS A 13 -4.52 -22.95 -38.28
N LEU A 14 -4.25 -23.23 -37.00
CA LEU A 14 -5.31 -23.52 -36.02
C LEU A 14 -5.82 -22.29 -35.26
N LEU A 15 -5.06 -21.19 -35.17
CA LEU A 15 -5.57 -19.93 -34.61
C LEU A 15 -6.43 -19.16 -35.62
N CYS A 16 -6.10 -19.23 -36.91
CA CYS A 16 -6.94 -18.69 -37.99
C CYS A 16 -8.21 -19.51 -38.25
N LEU A 17 -8.28 -20.77 -37.78
CA LEU A 17 -9.49 -21.61 -37.91
C LEU A 17 -10.38 -21.61 -36.66
N LEU A 18 -9.88 -21.14 -35.51
CA LEU A 18 -10.72 -20.86 -34.33
C LEU A 18 -11.29 -19.43 -34.32
N ILE A 19 -10.72 -18.52 -35.10
CA ILE A 19 -11.29 -17.17 -35.35
C ILE A 19 -12.25 -17.19 -36.56
N ALA A 20 -12.14 -18.18 -37.46
CA ALA A 20 -13.09 -18.40 -38.55
C ALA A 20 -14.34 -19.21 -38.18
N LEU A 21 -14.59 -19.49 -36.89
CA LEU A 21 -15.79 -20.23 -36.43
C LEU A 21 -16.67 -19.47 -35.43
N LYS A 22 -16.61 -18.13 -35.41
CA LYS A 22 -17.57 -17.29 -34.68
C LYS A 22 -18.23 -16.16 -35.48
N VAL A 23 -17.99 -16.09 -36.79
CA VAL A 23 -18.81 -15.26 -37.70
C VAL A 23 -19.17 -16.07 -38.95
N THR A 24 -20.20 -16.92 -38.80
CA THR A 24 -21.14 -17.22 -39.89
C THR A 24 -22.45 -17.68 -39.24
N VAL A 25 -23.23 -16.75 -38.68
CA VAL A 25 -24.66 -17.04 -38.41
C VAL A 25 -25.45 -16.75 -39.69
N ALA A 26 -25.17 -17.53 -40.75
CA ALA A 26 -26.18 -17.84 -41.73
C ALA A 26 -26.95 -19.05 -41.18
N LYS A 27 -27.89 -18.82 -40.27
CA LYS A 27 -28.77 -19.88 -39.77
C LYS A 27 -30.08 -19.86 -40.54
N ALA A 28 -30.18 -20.88 -41.40
CA ALA A 28 -31.38 -21.54 -41.88
C ALA A 28 -32.68 -20.68 -41.85
N GLN A 29 -32.87 -19.91 -42.92
CA GLN A 29 -34.18 -19.39 -43.29
C GLN A 29 -35.09 -20.59 -43.60
N THR A 30 -36.08 -20.84 -42.75
CA THR A 30 -37.23 -21.68 -43.09
C THR A 30 -38.44 -20.77 -43.17
N ASN A 31 -39.03 -20.65 -44.37
CA ASN A 31 -40.24 -19.86 -44.64
C ASN A 31 -40.17 -18.36 -44.28
N GLY A 32 -39.00 -17.72 -44.34
CA GLY A 32 -38.87 -16.26 -44.14
C GLY A 32 -38.76 -15.79 -42.69
N TYR A 33 -38.52 -16.71 -41.75
CA TYR A 33 -38.32 -16.39 -40.32
C TYR A 33 -36.88 -16.68 -39.87
N TYR A 34 -36.33 -15.78 -39.05
CA TYR A 34 -35.07 -15.99 -38.33
C TYR A 34 -35.38 -16.38 -36.87
N SER A 35 -34.78 -17.46 -36.39
CA SER A 35 -34.92 -17.87 -34.98
C SER A 35 -34.09 -16.95 -34.09
N TYR A 36 -34.75 -16.29 -33.14
CA TYR A 36 -34.12 -15.41 -32.18
C TYR A 36 -33.65 -16.16 -30.94
N TYR A 37 -34.37 -17.19 -30.52
CA TYR A 37 -34.06 -17.99 -29.33
C TYR A 37 -34.23 -19.49 -29.65
N ASN A 38 -33.12 -20.24 -29.60
CA ASN A 38 -33.06 -21.69 -29.76
C ASN A 38 -32.01 -22.26 -28.79
N GLU A 39 -32.29 -23.40 -28.19
CA GLU A 39 -31.38 -24.04 -27.23
C GLU A 39 -30.00 -24.33 -27.85
N GLY A 40 -28.93 -23.91 -27.16
CA GLY A 40 -27.55 -24.13 -27.58
C GLY A 40 -27.05 -23.23 -28.73
N GLN A 41 -27.81 -22.19 -29.12
CA GLN A 41 -27.43 -21.25 -30.17
C GLN A 41 -27.33 -19.81 -29.64
N PRO A 42 -26.41 -18.98 -30.15
CA PRO A 42 -26.37 -17.55 -29.81
C PRO A 42 -27.72 -16.90 -30.16
N SER A 43 -28.31 -16.21 -29.19
CA SER A 43 -29.56 -15.49 -29.37
C SER A 43 -29.29 -14.13 -30.02
N LEU A 44 -30.16 -13.71 -30.95
CA LEU A 44 -30.13 -12.36 -31.53
C LEU A 44 -30.90 -11.34 -30.68
N LEU A 45 -31.56 -11.82 -29.63
CA LEU A 45 -32.30 -11.04 -28.66
C LEU A 45 -31.73 -11.28 -27.26
N GLU A 46 -31.54 -10.22 -26.49
CA GLU A 46 -31.11 -10.30 -25.10
C GLU A 46 -32.22 -9.83 -24.16
N ILE A 47 -32.37 -10.46 -23.00
CA ILE A 47 -33.36 -10.04 -22.01
C ILE A 47 -32.82 -8.83 -21.28
N ASP A 48 -33.42 -7.67 -21.53
CA ASP A 48 -32.98 -6.38 -21.00
C ASP A 48 -33.69 -6.03 -19.70
N LYS A 49 -35.02 -6.12 -19.69
CA LYS A 49 -35.83 -5.67 -18.56
C LYS A 49 -37.09 -6.47 -18.40
N LEU A 50 -37.43 -6.70 -17.14
CA LEU A 50 -38.68 -7.31 -16.74
C LEU A 50 -39.50 -6.33 -15.92
N ASN A 51 -40.81 -6.36 -16.08
CA ASN A 51 -41.71 -5.52 -15.31
C ASN A 51 -42.78 -6.38 -14.65
N TRP A 52 -42.91 -6.24 -13.33
CA TRP A 52 -43.85 -7.00 -12.48
C TRP A 52 -43.83 -8.51 -12.74
N GLY A 53 -42.64 -9.10 -12.68
CA GLY A 53 -42.43 -10.54 -12.83
C GLY A 53 -41.01 -10.98 -12.49
N THR A 54 -40.73 -12.28 -12.64
CA THR A 54 -39.38 -12.87 -12.64
C THR A 54 -39.18 -13.71 -13.91
N TRP A 55 -37.98 -13.67 -14.48
CA TRP A 55 -37.63 -14.44 -15.68
C TRP A 55 -36.60 -15.52 -15.34
N GLY A 56 -36.80 -16.72 -15.86
CA GLY A 56 -35.84 -17.82 -15.76
C GLY A 56 -35.76 -18.62 -17.06
N ILE A 57 -34.77 -19.50 -17.13
CA ILE A 57 -34.73 -20.58 -18.12
C ILE A 57 -34.86 -21.87 -17.32
N ILE A 58 -35.87 -22.69 -17.63
CA ILE A 58 -36.11 -23.96 -16.95
C ILE A 58 -36.16 -25.11 -17.95
N GLU A 59 -36.07 -26.34 -17.45
CA GLU A 59 -36.39 -27.53 -18.24
C GLU A 59 -37.85 -27.44 -18.72
N ASN A 60 -38.09 -27.75 -19.99
CA ASN A 60 -39.41 -27.70 -20.59
C ASN A 60 -40.36 -28.63 -19.81
N PRO A 61 -41.42 -28.09 -19.18
CA PRO A 61 -42.30 -28.88 -18.32
C PRO A 61 -42.98 -30.04 -19.04
N ASP A 62 -43.11 -29.97 -20.37
CA ASP A 62 -43.88 -30.90 -21.19
C ASP A 62 -43.02 -31.61 -22.27
N GLN A 63 -41.71 -31.31 -22.34
CA GLN A 63 -40.73 -31.92 -23.28
C GLN A 63 -41.15 -31.94 -24.77
N THR A 64 -42.05 -31.06 -25.23
CA THR A 64 -42.73 -31.27 -26.53
C THR A 64 -41.97 -30.77 -27.77
N GLN A 65 -40.85 -30.03 -27.64
CA GLN A 65 -40.00 -29.69 -28.80
C GLN A 65 -38.56 -29.25 -28.46
N HIS A 66 -38.36 -28.46 -27.40
CA HIS A 66 -37.05 -28.03 -26.88
C HIS A 66 -36.86 -28.51 -25.44
N ASN A 67 -35.63 -28.79 -24.99
CA ASN A 67 -35.40 -29.26 -23.62
C ASN A 67 -35.46 -28.12 -22.61
N LYS A 68 -35.21 -26.87 -23.03
CA LYS A 68 -35.31 -25.68 -22.18
C LYS A 68 -36.19 -24.60 -22.77
N VAL A 69 -36.95 -23.94 -21.89
CA VAL A 69 -37.87 -22.85 -22.25
C VAL A 69 -37.68 -21.66 -21.31
N GLY A 70 -37.97 -20.46 -21.81
CA GLY A 70 -38.02 -19.25 -20.97
C GLY A 70 -39.28 -19.25 -20.12
N VAL A 71 -39.20 -18.90 -18.84
CA VAL A 71 -40.35 -18.77 -17.94
C VAL A 71 -40.46 -17.34 -17.43
N LEU A 72 -41.65 -16.76 -17.52
CA LEU A 72 -42.04 -15.53 -16.87
C LEU A 72 -43.05 -15.86 -15.76
N ALA A 73 -42.64 -15.77 -14.50
CA ALA A 73 -43.55 -15.83 -13.37
C ALA A 73 -44.04 -14.41 -13.04
N ARG A 74 -45.34 -14.19 -13.17
CA ARG A 74 -45.99 -12.87 -13.05
C ARG A 74 -46.18 -12.45 -11.58
N GLN A 75 -45.90 -11.18 -11.26
CA GLN A 75 -46.10 -10.57 -9.94
C GLN A 75 -47.20 -9.50 -9.97
N ALA A 76 -47.66 -9.03 -8.81
CA ALA A 76 -48.65 -7.96 -8.71
C ALA A 76 -48.18 -6.65 -9.40
N GLY A 77 -48.78 -6.33 -10.54
CA GLY A 77 -48.64 -5.05 -11.23
C GLY A 77 -49.32 -5.02 -12.60
N PRO A 78 -49.77 -3.84 -13.05
CA PRO A 78 -50.50 -3.72 -14.31
C PRO A 78 -49.56 -3.90 -15.51
N ASN A 79 -49.96 -4.63 -16.55
CA ASN A 79 -49.14 -4.82 -17.77
C ASN A 79 -47.74 -5.41 -17.52
N ALA A 80 -47.66 -6.54 -16.80
CA ALA A 80 -46.42 -7.30 -16.72
C ALA A 80 -45.91 -7.68 -18.12
N PHE A 81 -44.60 -7.55 -18.35
CA PHE A 81 -43.99 -7.89 -19.64
C PHE A 81 -42.56 -8.36 -19.49
N VAL A 82 -42.11 -9.13 -20.49
CA VAL A 82 -40.70 -9.38 -20.77
C VAL A 82 -40.25 -8.55 -21.96
N ARG A 83 -39.08 -7.92 -21.83
CA ARG A 83 -38.45 -7.15 -22.90
C ARG A 83 -37.22 -7.87 -23.41
N PHE A 84 -37.21 -8.06 -24.71
CA PHE A 84 -36.10 -8.59 -25.48
C PHE A 84 -35.49 -7.46 -26.32
N ARG A 85 -34.29 -7.02 -25.95
CA ARG A 85 -33.48 -6.07 -26.72
C ARG A 85 -32.88 -6.76 -27.94
N SER A 86 -32.84 -6.05 -29.06
CA SER A 86 -32.20 -6.54 -30.29
C SER A 86 -30.73 -6.14 -30.34
N ASN A 87 -29.86 -7.06 -30.78
CA ASN A 87 -28.43 -6.80 -30.98
C ASN A 87 -28.13 -6.16 -32.35
N GLY A 88 -29.11 -5.46 -32.93
CA GLY A 88 -29.00 -4.81 -34.24
C GLY A 88 -30.36 -4.32 -34.72
N GLU A 89 -30.38 -3.70 -35.89
CA GLU A 89 -31.61 -3.18 -36.49
C GLU A 89 -32.52 -4.30 -37.03
N PHE A 90 -33.80 -4.26 -36.66
CA PHE A 90 -34.82 -5.12 -37.27
C PHE A 90 -35.03 -4.74 -38.74
N ASP A 91 -34.97 -5.72 -39.62
CA ASP A 91 -35.10 -5.57 -41.06
C ASP A 91 -36.34 -6.31 -41.55
N PHE A 92 -37.39 -5.53 -41.77
CA PHE A 92 -38.69 -6.02 -42.22
C PHE A 92 -38.80 -6.18 -43.75
N SER A 93 -37.69 -6.00 -44.50
CA SER A 93 -37.72 -6.05 -45.98
C SER A 93 -37.94 -7.46 -46.54
N GLU A 94 -37.45 -8.49 -45.84
CA GLU A 94 -37.54 -9.89 -46.26
C GLU A 94 -38.65 -10.68 -45.55
N GLY A 95 -39.23 -10.13 -44.48
CA GLY A 95 -40.27 -10.79 -43.69
C GLY A 95 -40.87 -9.86 -42.63
N THR A 96 -42.17 -9.97 -42.36
CA THR A 96 -42.91 -9.03 -41.52
C THR A 96 -43.52 -9.67 -40.28
N LYS A 97 -43.26 -10.95 -40.05
CA LYS A 97 -43.95 -11.71 -39.01
C LYS A 97 -43.05 -11.96 -37.81
N ILE A 98 -43.61 -11.85 -36.62
CA ILE A 98 -43.00 -12.24 -35.35
C ILE A 98 -43.84 -13.34 -34.75
N SER A 99 -43.23 -14.47 -34.43
CA SER A 99 -43.94 -15.59 -33.82
C SER A 99 -43.20 -16.17 -32.62
N PHE A 100 -43.95 -16.81 -31.74
CA PHE A 100 -43.42 -17.58 -30.62
C PHE A 100 -44.46 -18.61 -30.18
N ARG A 101 -44.02 -19.67 -29.51
CA ARG A 101 -44.93 -20.57 -28.78
C ARG A 101 -44.97 -20.14 -27.33
N ALA A 102 -46.16 -20.18 -26.73
CA ALA A 102 -46.31 -19.92 -25.31
C ALA A 102 -47.24 -20.92 -24.62
N TYR A 103 -46.95 -21.18 -23.35
CA TYR A 103 -47.75 -21.99 -22.43
C TYR A 103 -48.09 -21.15 -21.21
N ALA A 104 -49.37 -20.98 -20.91
CA ALA A 104 -49.82 -20.23 -19.74
C ALA A 104 -50.39 -21.19 -18.69
N GLU A 105 -49.82 -21.22 -17.49
CA GLU A 105 -50.35 -21.99 -16.36
C GLU A 105 -51.61 -21.36 -15.78
N THR A 106 -52.56 -22.19 -15.32
CA THR A 106 -53.69 -21.71 -14.52
C THR A 106 -53.33 -21.67 -13.03
N VAL A 107 -53.59 -20.55 -12.37
CA VAL A 107 -53.48 -20.42 -10.90
C VAL A 107 -54.76 -19.79 -10.37
N GLY A 108 -55.55 -20.54 -9.59
CA GLY A 108 -56.78 -20.03 -8.97
C GLY A 108 -57.93 -19.79 -9.97
N GLU A 109 -58.59 -18.63 -9.88
CA GLU A 109 -59.62 -18.20 -10.83
C GLU A 109 -58.97 -17.64 -12.11
N ALA A 110 -59.60 -17.88 -13.27
CA ALA A 110 -59.04 -17.41 -14.53
C ALA A 110 -59.07 -15.87 -14.61
N PRO A 111 -57.98 -15.23 -15.07
CA PRO A 111 -57.88 -13.78 -15.09
C PRO A 111 -58.93 -13.15 -16.02
N GLU A 112 -59.32 -11.90 -15.74
CA GLU A 112 -60.37 -11.20 -16.49
C GLU A 112 -59.96 -10.94 -17.94
N ASN A 113 -58.67 -10.66 -18.19
CA ASN A 113 -58.15 -10.44 -19.54
C ASN A 113 -57.11 -11.51 -19.91
N GLN A 114 -57.46 -12.34 -20.89
CA GLN A 114 -56.68 -13.51 -21.30
C GLN A 114 -56.07 -13.28 -22.68
N THR A 115 -55.35 -12.17 -22.85
CA THR A 115 -54.72 -11.81 -24.13
C THR A 115 -53.21 -11.71 -24.01
N MET A 116 -52.52 -12.22 -25.03
CA MET A 116 -51.10 -12.08 -25.25
C MET A 116 -50.89 -10.92 -26.24
N ALA A 117 -50.08 -9.93 -25.88
CA ALA A 117 -49.78 -8.83 -26.78
C ALA A 117 -48.29 -8.66 -27.05
N ILE A 118 -47.97 -8.05 -28.19
CA ILE A 118 -46.59 -7.78 -28.58
C ILE A 118 -46.43 -6.33 -29.05
N ILE A 119 -45.34 -5.72 -28.60
CA ILE A 119 -45.03 -4.31 -28.86
C ILE A 119 -43.57 -4.19 -29.28
N LEU A 120 -43.32 -3.44 -30.35
CA LEU A 120 -41.98 -2.96 -30.71
C LEU A 120 -41.77 -1.55 -30.16
N ARG A 121 -40.57 -1.25 -29.68
CA ARG A 121 -40.24 0.07 -29.12
C ARG A 121 -39.26 0.82 -30.00
N ASP A 122 -39.58 2.06 -30.30
CA ASP A 122 -38.72 2.98 -31.05
C ASP A 122 -37.49 3.37 -30.22
N VAL A 123 -36.31 3.39 -30.87
CA VAL A 123 -35.03 3.84 -30.29
C VAL A 123 -35.12 5.30 -29.82
N ASN A 124 -35.81 6.15 -30.59
CA ASN A 124 -35.72 7.61 -30.47
C ASN A 124 -36.85 8.24 -29.65
N ASN A 125 -37.92 7.50 -29.42
CA ASN A 125 -39.07 8.01 -28.69
C ASN A 125 -39.36 7.11 -27.48
N ASN A 126 -39.09 7.62 -26.28
CA ASN A 126 -39.29 6.86 -25.04
C ASN A 126 -40.74 6.37 -24.85
N SER A 127 -41.71 7.09 -25.42
CA SER A 127 -43.14 6.77 -25.50
C SER A 127 -43.56 6.13 -26.83
N GLY A 128 -42.68 6.12 -27.84
CA GLY A 128 -42.95 5.57 -29.17
C GLY A 128 -42.97 4.05 -29.13
N THR A 129 -44.16 3.49 -29.20
CA THR A 129 -44.36 2.05 -29.24
C THR A 129 -45.27 1.69 -30.40
N GLN A 130 -44.85 0.73 -31.22
CA GLN A 130 -45.70 0.14 -32.23
C GLN A 130 -46.38 -1.11 -31.64
N PHE A 131 -47.68 -0.99 -31.35
CA PHE A 131 -48.50 -2.12 -30.96
C PHE A 131 -48.80 -2.98 -32.17
N LEU A 132 -48.33 -4.23 -32.18
CA LEU A 132 -48.49 -5.12 -33.33
C LEU A 132 -49.78 -5.95 -33.25
N GLY A 133 -50.39 -6.03 -32.06
CA GLY A 133 -51.64 -6.73 -31.84
C GLY A 133 -51.69 -7.47 -30.52
N SER A 134 -52.87 -7.99 -30.22
CA SER A 134 -53.13 -8.90 -29.11
C SER A 134 -53.96 -10.09 -29.59
N MET A 135 -53.65 -11.28 -29.11
CA MET A 135 -54.36 -12.52 -29.43
C MET A 135 -54.87 -13.16 -28.13
N PRO A 136 -56.05 -13.80 -28.13
CA PRO A 136 -56.54 -14.51 -26.96
C PRO A 136 -55.65 -15.71 -26.63
N ILE A 137 -55.57 -16.07 -25.35
CA ILE A 137 -55.02 -17.34 -24.86
C ILE A 137 -56.12 -18.39 -25.05
N PRO A 138 -56.00 -19.34 -26.00
CA PRO A 138 -57.12 -20.20 -26.38
C PRO A 138 -57.51 -21.20 -25.28
N SER A 139 -56.51 -21.71 -24.57
CA SER A 139 -56.64 -22.59 -23.41
C SER A 139 -55.41 -22.43 -22.51
N PHE A 140 -55.57 -22.75 -21.23
CA PHE A 140 -54.47 -22.81 -20.28
C PHE A 140 -53.91 -24.23 -20.16
N ASN A 141 -52.67 -24.32 -19.70
CA ASN A 141 -51.92 -25.55 -19.53
C ASN A 141 -51.67 -26.33 -20.84
N GLU A 142 -51.66 -25.61 -21.97
CA GLU A 142 -51.36 -26.14 -23.31
C GLU A 142 -50.46 -25.14 -24.07
N TRP A 143 -49.61 -25.66 -24.97
CA TRP A 143 -48.76 -24.84 -25.83
C TRP A 143 -49.54 -24.32 -27.05
N HIS A 144 -49.52 -23.00 -27.27
CA HIS A 144 -50.11 -22.35 -28.44
C HIS A 144 -49.06 -21.59 -29.25
N GLU A 145 -49.20 -21.58 -30.56
CA GLU A 145 -48.40 -20.74 -31.46
C GLU A 145 -49.08 -19.38 -31.63
N TYR A 146 -48.32 -18.31 -31.41
CA TYR A 146 -48.73 -16.93 -31.60
C TYR A 146 -47.95 -16.36 -32.78
N VAL A 147 -48.64 -15.82 -33.78
CA VAL A 147 -48.02 -15.25 -35.00
C VAL A 147 -48.59 -13.86 -35.24
N TYR A 148 -47.78 -12.83 -35.03
CA TYR A 148 -48.14 -11.44 -35.26
C TYR A 148 -47.55 -10.97 -36.58
N GLU A 149 -48.35 -10.30 -37.39
CA GLU A 149 -47.91 -9.72 -38.66
C GLU A 149 -47.77 -8.21 -38.50
N VAL A 150 -46.57 -7.70 -38.75
CA VAL A 150 -46.27 -6.28 -38.78
C VAL A 150 -46.73 -5.75 -40.12
N ASP A 151 -47.70 -4.83 -40.14
CA ASP A 151 -48.07 -4.11 -41.36
C ASP A 151 -46.91 -3.15 -41.72
N PRO A 152 -46.20 -3.35 -42.83
CA PRO A 152 -45.10 -2.46 -43.23
C PRO A 152 -45.56 -1.01 -43.42
N ALA A 153 -46.81 -0.80 -43.83
CA ALA A 153 -47.37 0.55 -43.98
C ALA A 153 -47.65 1.24 -42.64
N SER A 154 -47.70 0.48 -41.55
CA SER A 154 -47.86 1.01 -40.18
C SER A 154 -46.54 1.41 -39.52
N ILE A 155 -45.40 1.06 -40.12
CA ILE A 155 -44.08 1.48 -39.65
C ILE A 155 -43.78 2.86 -40.24
N PRO A 156 -43.68 3.93 -39.43
CA PRO A 156 -43.31 5.23 -39.96
C PRO A 156 -41.92 5.19 -40.60
N GLU A 157 -41.77 5.86 -41.74
CA GLU A 157 -40.50 5.88 -42.49
C GLU A 157 -39.34 6.38 -41.61
N GLY A 158 -38.23 5.63 -41.59
CA GLY A 158 -37.06 5.93 -40.76
C GLY A 158 -37.17 5.51 -39.28
N THR A 159 -38.25 4.85 -38.87
CA THR A 159 -38.38 4.32 -37.50
C THR A 159 -37.51 3.09 -37.30
N VAL A 160 -36.70 3.10 -36.25
CA VAL A 160 -35.82 2.00 -35.88
C VAL A 160 -36.23 1.47 -34.51
N TYR A 161 -36.38 0.15 -34.37
CA TYR A 161 -36.88 -0.46 -33.13
C TYR A 161 -35.76 -1.07 -32.27
N GLU A 162 -35.72 -0.74 -30.98
CA GLU A 162 -34.70 -1.20 -30.00
C GLU A 162 -35.03 -2.53 -29.31
N ASN A 163 -36.31 -2.81 -29.08
CA ASN A 163 -36.74 -4.03 -28.39
C ASN A 163 -38.12 -4.51 -28.81
N LEU A 164 -38.29 -5.82 -28.62
CA LEU A 164 -39.54 -6.54 -28.63
C LEU A 164 -40.04 -6.73 -27.19
N ARG A 165 -41.32 -6.49 -26.94
CA ARG A 165 -41.94 -6.73 -25.63
C ARG A 165 -43.12 -7.67 -25.78
N ILE A 166 -43.16 -8.70 -24.93
CA ILE A 166 -44.28 -9.63 -24.86
C ILE A 166 -45.00 -9.39 -23.53
N PHE A 167 -46.30 -9.13 -23.62
CA PHE A 167 -47.19 -8.85 -22.49
C PHE A 167 -48.13 -10.04 -22.29
N PRO A 168 -47.85 -10.95 -21.35
CA PRO A 168 -48.80 -11.96 -20.94
C PRO A 168 -49.91 -11.32 -20.09
N LEU A 169 -51.16 -11.42 -20.55
CA LEU A 169 -52.33 -10.74 -19.99
C LEU A 169 -52.22 -9.21 -20.10
N TYR A 170 -52.28 -8.70 -21.32
CA TYR A 170 -52.20 -7.26 -21.62
C TYR A 170 -53.42 -6.50 -21.05
N GLN A 171 -53.25 -5.25 -20.59
CA GLN A 171 -54.29 -4.38 -20.01
C GLN A 171 -55.03 -4.96 -18.79
N THR A 172 -54.33 -5.72 -17.96
CA THR A 172 -54.84 -6.26 -16.70
C THR A 172 -54.58 -5.31 -15.52
N ALA A 173 -55.50 -5.29 -14.56
CA ALA A 173 -55.33 -4.58 -13.28
C ALA A 173 -54.32 -5.31 -12.38
N GLY A 174 -53.72 -4.59 -11.42
CA GLY A 174 -52.48 -5.01 -10.74
C GLY A 174 -52.42 -6.45 -10.20
N ALA A 175 -53.43 -6.93 -9.50
CA ALA A 175 -53.40 -8.27 -8.89
C ALA A 175 -53.87 -9.40 -9.84
N ASP A 176 -54.36 -9.08 -11.03
CA ASP A 176 -54.93 -10.07 -11.96
C ASP A 176 -53.83 -10.95 -12.56
N GLY A 177 -54.00 -12.27 -12.47
CA GLY A 177 -53.02 -13.27 -12.90
C GLY A 177 -51.70 -13.29 -12.10
N GLU A 178 -51.66 -12.72 -10.89
CA GLU A 178 -50.51 -12.83 -9.99
C GLU A 178 -50.19 -14.31 -9.68
N GLY A 179 -48.92 -14.69 -9.78
CA GLY A 179 -48.45 -16.05 -9.53
C GLY A 179 -48.57 -17.01 -10.72
N MET A 180 -49.17 -16.59 -11.84
CA MET A 180 -49.17 -17.38 -13.08
C MET A 180 -47.79 -17.41 -13.73
N SER A 181 -47.39 -18.59 -14.21
CA SER A 181 -46.18 -18.76 -15.02
C SER A 181 -46.52 -18.85 -16.50
N PHE A 182 -45.77 -18.13 -17.32
CA PHE A 182 -45.86 -18.14 -18.78
C PHE A 182 -44.54 -18.66 -19.34
N TYR A 183 -44.58 -19.77 -20.06
CA TYR A 183 -43.40 -20.31 -20.73
C TYR A 183 -43.38 -19.89 -22.20
N PHE A 184 -42.19 -19.62 -22.73
CA PHE A 184 -41.98 -19.17 -24.10
C PHE A 184 -40.88 -19.99 -24.77
N GLU A 185 -41.11 -20.38 -26.01
CA GLU A 185 -40.10 -21.02 -26.87
C GLU A 185 -40.28 -20.63 -28.33
N ASP A 186 -39.31 -20.99 -29.17
CA ASP A 186 -39.41 -20.85 -30.63
C ASP A 186 -39.66 -19.41 -31.11
N ILE A 187 -39.13 -18.42 -30.38
CA ILE A 187 -39.26 -17.00 -30.74
C ILE A 187 -38.54 -16.76 -32.07
N LYS A 188 -39.29 -16.27 -33.06
CA LYS A 188 -38.89 -16.08 -34.45
C LYS A 188 -39.36 -14.72 -34.93
N GLY A 189 -38.64 -14.14 -35.89
CA GLY A 189 -39.03 -12.85 -36.45
C GLY A 189 -38.32 -12.45 -37.75
N PRO A 190 -38.42 -11.18 -38.16
CA PRO A 190 -37.68 -10.60 -39.28
C PRO A 190 -36.16 -10.71 -39.10
N LYS A 191 -35.41 -10.39 -40.15
CA LYS A 191 -33.94 -10.37 -40.05
C LYS A 191 -33.50 -9.31 -39.04
N ILE A 192 -32.44 -9.58 -38.28
CA ILE A 192 -31.76 -8.56 -37.46
C ILE A 192 -30.38 -8.35 -38.08
N ASN A 193 -30.10 -7.12 -38.52
CA ASN A 193 -28.82 -6.72 -39.06
C ASN A 193 -27.85 -6.42 -37.90
N VAL A 194 -27.15 -7.44 -37.40
CA VAL A 194 -26.27 -7.36 -36.22
C VAL A 194 -25.12 -6.35 -36.39
N GLY A 195 -24.57 -6.21 -37.60
CA GLY A 195 -23.52 -5.21 -37.88
C GLY A 195 -24.02 -3.75 -37.86
N LYS A 196 -25.35 -3.55 -37.95
CA LYS A 196 -25.96 -2.22 -38.00
C LYS A 196 -26.43 -1.80 -36.60
N MET A 197 -25.76 -0.80 -36.06
CA MET A 197 -25.96 -0.34 -34.69
C MET A 197 -27.26 0.43 -34.51
N LEU A 198 -27.85 0.26 -33.34
CA LEU A 198 -28.88 1.14 -32.82
C LEU A 198 -28.20 2.18 -31.93
N VAL A 199 -28.42 3.46 -32.19
CA VAL A 199 -27.77 4.53 -31.43
C VAL A 199 -28.76 5.62 -31.02
N LYS A 200 -28.51 6.26 -29.88
CA LYS A 200 -29.22 7.46 -29.42
C LYS A 200 -28.25 8.62 -29.39
N ALA A 201 -28.64 9.77 -29.94
CA ALA A 201 -27.81 10.97 -29.94
C ALA A 201 -28.40 12.06 -29.03
N ALA A 202 -27.52 12.81 -28.36
CA ALA A 202 -27.84 14.01 -27.61
C ALA A 202 -26.78 15.08 -27.90
N THR A 203 -27.10 16.37 -27.77
CA THR A 203 -26.08 17.42 -27.74
C THR A 203 -25.61 17.65 -26.31
N SER A 204 -24.37 18.13 -26.13
CA SER A 204 -23.94 18.71 -24.85
C SER A 204 -24.73 19.96 -24.52
N ALA A 205 -24.74 20.34 -23.24
CA ALA A 205 -25.47 21.51 -22.75
C ALA A 205 -25.03 22.83 -23.40
N ASP A 206 -23.83 22.88 -23.98
CA ASP A 206 -23.29 24.04 -24.67
C ASP A 206 -23.36 23.92 -26.22
N GLY A 207 -23.98 22.86 -26.74
CA GLY A 207 -24.14 22.64 -28.18
C GLY A 207 -22.83 22.35 -28.93
N GLN A 208 -21.69 22.20 -28.25
CA GLN A 208 -20.39 21.99 -28.88
C GLN A 208 -20.09 20.51 -29.16
N LYS A 209 -20.73 19.59 -28.45
CA LYS A 209 -20.55 18.15 -28.63
C LYS A 209 -21.84 17.49 -29.03
N VAL A 210 -21.71 16.43 -29.84
CA VAL A 210 -22.75 15.43 -30.03
C VAL A 210 -22.33 14.13 -29.36
N LEU A 211 -23.15 13.66 -28.44
CA LEU A 211 -22.95 12.44 -27.65
C LEU A 211 -23.81 11.33 -28.26
N VAL A 212 -23.17 10.29 -28.80
CA VAL A 212 -23.84 9.14 -29.41
C VAL A 212 -23.65 7.91 -28.52
N HIS A 213 -24.75 7.37 -28.01
CA HIS A 213 -24.79 6.16 -27.21
C HIS A 213 -25.24 4.98 -28.07
N VAL A 214 -24.40 3.96 -28.19
CA VAL A 214 -24.76 2.71 -28.87
C VAL A 214 -25.60 1.85 -27.94
N VAL A 215 -26.82 1.50 -28.34
CA VAL A 215 -27.80 0.81 -27.49
C VAL A 215 -27.99 -0.66 -27.83
N SER A 216 -27.53 -1.12 -29.00
CA SER A 216 -27.65 -2.53 -29.41
C SER A 216 -26.48 -3.42 -28.98
N HIS A 217 -25.40 -2.86 -28.44
CA HIS A 217 -24.18 -3.59 -28.08
C HIS A 217 -23.62 -3.12 -26.73
N SER A 218 -22.66 -3.86 -26.18
CA SER A 218 -21.90 -3.46 -24.98
C SER A 218 -21.02 -2.24 -25.25
N ALA A 219 -20.24 -1.79 -24.25
CA ALA A 219 -19.35 -0.65 -24.43
C ALA A 219 -18.37 -0.86 -25.60
N LEU A 220 -18.01 0.23 -26.27
CA LEU A 220 -17.13 0.24 -27.43
C LEU A 220 -15.67 0.09 -27.00
N ALA A 221 -14.92 -0.78 -27.68
CA ALA A 221 -13.51 -1.04 -27.37
C ALA A 221 -12.55 -0.19 -28.20
N THR A 222 -12.81 -0.05 -29.51
CA THR A 222 -12.00 0.73 -30.44
C THR A 222 -12.86 1.32 -31.56
N SER A 223 -12.47 2.48 -32.09
CA SER A 223 -13.12 3.11 -33.23
C SER A 223 -12.08 3.72 -34.18
N ASP A 224 -12.18 3.40 -35.47
CA ASP A 224 -11.60 4.18 -36.56
C ASP A 224 -12.69 4.89 -37.41
N ALA A 225 -13.92 4.87 -36.90
CA ALA A 225 -15.10 5.40 -37.56
C ALA A 225 -15.02 6.92 -37.75
N GLN A 226 -15.47 7.35 -38.93
CA GLN A 226 -15.62 8.75 -39.31
C GLN A 226 -17.09 9.14 -39.27
N PHE A 227 -17.36 10.35 -38.79
CA PHE A 227 -18.72 10.84 -38.60
C PHE A 227 -18.97 12.10 -39.43
N GLU A 228 -20.24 12.32 -39.76
CA GLU A 228 -20.73 13.57 -40.33
C GLU A 228 -21.90 14.07 -39.48
N VAL A 229 -21.83 15.35 -39.11
CA VAL A 229 -22.91 16.08 -38.43
C VAL A 229 -23.40 17.17 -39.35
N LYS A 230 -24.71 17.20 -39.63
CA LYS A 230 -25.35 18.20 -40.51
C LYS A 230 -26.41 18.99 -39.76
N ALA A 231 -26.40 20.30 -39.87
CA ALA A 231 -27.53 21.16 -39.46
C ALA A 231 -28.34 21.51 -40.72
N GLY A 232 -29.51 20.88 -40.90
CA GLY A 232 -30.18 20.90 -42.20
C GLY A 232 -29.30 20.26 -43.29
N ASP A 233 -29.03 21.00 -44.38
CA ASP A 233 -28.16 20.54 -45.48
C ASP A 233 -26.67 20.90 -45.28
N VAL A 234 -26.32 21.58 -44.19
CA VAL A 234 -24.96 22.11 -43.97
C VAL A 234 -24.14 21.20 -43.07
N THR A 235 -23.05 20.64 -43.61
CA THR A 235 -22.08 19.85 -42.84
C THR A 235 -21.32 20.74 -41.85
N GLN A 236 -21.35 20.36 -40.57
CA GLN A 236 -20.62 21.01 -39.48
C GLN A 236 -19.19 20.48 -39.43
N ALA A 237 -18.23 21.37 -39.18
CA ALA A 237 -16.84 20.97 -39.00
C ALA A 237 -16.67 20.25 -37.65
N ILE A 238 -15.95 19.12 -37.67
CA ILE A 238 -15.64 18.31 -36.49
C ILE A 238 -14.19 18.57 -36.10
N SER A 239 -13.95 18.96 -34.84
CA SER A 239 -12.61 19.21 -34.31
C SER A 239 -11.97 17.95 -33.74
N SER A 240 -12.76 17.05 -33.15
CA SER A 240 -12.28 15.77 -32.61
C SER A 240 -13.41 14.76 -32.40
N THR A 241 -13.04 13.49 -32.31
CA THR A 241 -13.92 12.38 -31.94
C THR A 241 -13.24 11.52 -30.89
N ALA A 242 -13.99 11.07 -29.88
CA ALA A 242 -13.46 10.24 -28.80
C ALA A 242 -14.52 9.26 -28.28
N ILE A 243 -14.08 8.17 -27.65
CA ILE A 243 -14.95 7.30 -26.84
C ILE A 243 -14.74 7.69 -25.37
N VAL A 244 -15.79 8.19 -24.72
CA VAL A 244 -15.79 8.59 -23.31
C VAL A 244 -16.97 7.93 -22.62
N ASP A 245 -16.74 7.20 -21.52
CA ASP A 245 -17.76 6.48 -20.76
C ASP A 245 -18.66 5.56 -21.62
N GLY A 246 -18.07 4.91 -22.62
CA GLY A 246 -18.79 4.00 -23.54
C GLY A 246 -19.70 4.71 -24.56
N LYS A 247 -19.63 6.05 -24.67
CA LYS A 247 -20.31 6.85 -25.68
C LYS A 247 -19.31 7.47 -26.64
N ILE A 248 -19.76 7.74 -27.86
CA ILE A 248 -18.99 8.46 -28.86
C ILE A 248 -19.25 9.95 -28.63
N GLU A 249 -18.21 10.71 -28.28
CA GLU A 249 -18.26 12.17 -28.26
C GLU A 249 -17.70 12.71 -29.58
N ILE A 250 -18.52 13.49 -30.29
CA ILE A 250 -18.12 14.22 -31.51
C ILE A 250 -18.07 15.70 -31.14
N THR A 251 -16.88 16.29 -31.10
CA THR A 251 -16.71 17.72 -30.81
C THR A 251 -16.73 18.51 -32.11
N LEU A 252 -17.59 19.51 -32.18
CA LEU A 252 -17.72 20.40 -33.32
C LEU A 252 -16.79 21.60 -33.18
N THR A 253 -16.30 22.11 -34.31
CA THR A 253 -15.47 23.31 -34.34
C THR A 253 -16.29 24.56 -33.99
N GLU A 254 -17.56 24.59 -34.38
CA GLU A 254 -18.51 25.65 -34.04
C GLU A 254 -19.68 25.05 -33.26
N ARG A 255 -20.18 25.79 -32.26
CA ARG A 255 -21.38 25.42 -31.49
C ARG A 255 -22.61 25.45 -32.40
N VAL A 256 -23.49 24.46 -32.26
CA VAL A 256 -24.75 24.40 -33.00
C VAL A 256 -25.79 25.21 -32.28
N THR A 257 -26.55 26.07 -32.98
CA THR A 257 -27.53 26.95 -32.32
C THR A 257 -28.82 26.25 -31.86
N TYR A 258 -29.54 26.86 -30.92
CA TYR A 258 -30.77 26.36 -30.32
C TYR A 258 -31.86 26.07 -31.35
N GLY A 259 -32.53 24.94 -31.20
CA GLY A 259 -33.64 24.53 -32.06
C GLY A 259 -33.20 23.93 -33.38
N ASN A 260 -31.91 23.93 -33.72
CA ASN A 260 -31.43 23.27 -34.93
C ASN A 260 -31.55 21.76 -34.81
N ASN A 261 -32.14 21.15 -35.85
CA ASN A 261 -32.08 19.71 -36.07
C ASN A 261 -30.72 19.35 -36.66
N LEU A 262 -29.98 18.56 -35.91
CA LEU A 262 -28.77 17.92 -36.35
C LEU A 262 -29.05 16.52 -36.84
N THR A 263 -28.49 16.16 -37.99
CA THR A 263 -28.45 14.79 -38.49
C THR A 263 -27.03 14.26 -38.34
N ILE A 264 -26.88 13.12 -37.65
CA ILE A 264 -25.61 12.48 -37.36
C ILE A 264 -25.54 11.13 -38.03
N SER A 265 -24.50 10.94 -38.83
CA SER A 265 -24.27 9.71 -39.57
C SER A 265 -22.81 9.26 -39.45
N MET A 266 -22.60 7.96 -39.55
CA MET A 266 -21.28 7.37 -39.75
C MET A 266 -21.02 7.27 -41.25
N THR A 267 -19.90 7.83 -41.72
CA THR A 267 -19.60 7.93 -43.16
C THR A 267 -18.66 6.84 -43.64
N SER A 268 -17.71 6.40 -42.80
CA SER A 268 -16.74 5.35 -43.11
C SER A 268 -16.06 4.81 -41.85
N GLY A 269 -15.23 3.77 -41.99
CA GLY A 269 -14.57 3.08 -40.88
C GLY A 269 -15.46 2.01 -40.25
N ALA A 270 -15.00 1.42 -39.15
CA ALA A 270 -15.69 0.41 -38.36
C ALA A 270 -15.45 0.66 -36.86
N MET A 271 -16.29 0.07 -36.03
CA MET A 271 -16.06 0.01 -34.59
C MET A 271 -16.05 -1.44 -34.13
N ALA A 272 -15.46 -1.68 -32.97
CA ALA A 272 -15.55 -2.97 -32.29
C ALA A 272 -16.20 -2.79 -30.92
N ASP A 273 -17.15 -3.67 -30.60
CA ASP A 273 -17.58 -3.83 -29.21
C ASP A 273 -16.55 -4.62 -28.39
N GLU A 274 -16.69 -4.63 -27.07
CA GLU A 274 -15.85 -5.43 -26.16
C GLU A 274 -15.85 -6.94 -26.46
N ALA A 275 -16.86 -7.45 -27.17
CA ALA A 275 -16.93 -8.85 -27.58
C ALA A 275 -16.19 -9.13 -28.91
N GLY A 276 -15.62 -8.10 -29.55
CA GLY A 276 -14.86 -8.18 -30.80
C GLY A 276 -15.74 -8.24 -32.06
N ASN A 277 -17.04 -7.92 -31.95
CA ASN A 277 -17.92 -7.84 -33.10
C ASN A 277 -17.64 -6.56 -33.89
N THR A 278 -17.54 -6.68 -35.21
CA THR A 278 -17.39 -5.52 -36.10
C THR A 278 -18.73 -4.82 -36.31
N LEU A 279 -18.78 -3.54 -35.98
CA LEU A 279 -19.93 -2.65 -36.10
C LEU A 279 -19.68 -1.70 -37.27
N SER A 280 -20.54 -1.75 -38.29
CA SER A 280 -20.25 -1.16 -39.61
C SER A 280 -20.91 0.19 -39.88
N ASP A 281 -22.11 0.43 -39.35
CA ASP A 281 -22.89 1.65 -39.60
C ASP A 281 -24.10 1.77 -38.65
N TRP A 282 -24.82 2.91 -38.71
CA TRP A 282 -26.13 3.10 -38.08
C TRP A 282 -27.04 3.96 -38.97
N THR A 283 -28.35 3.83 -38.80
CA THR A 283 -29.34 4.72 -39.45
C THR A 283 -29.21 6.13 -38.88
N ALA A 284 -28.98 7.13 -39.75
CA ALA A 284 -28.71 8.51 -39.35
C ALA A 284 -29.69 9.03 -38.29
N GLN A 285 -29.14 9.67 -37.25
CA GLN A 285 -29.91 10.11 -36.08
C GLN A 285 -30.17 11.60 -36.11
N ASN A 286 -31.41 11.98 -35.82
CA ASN A 286 -31.78 13.37 -35.67
C ASN A 286 -31.81 13.76 -34.19
N VAL A 287 -31.13 14.85 -33.85
CA VAL A 287 -31.14 15.44 -32.51
C VAL A 287 -31.39 16.94 -32.63
N VAL A 288 -32.32 17.46 -31.82
CA VAL A 288 -32.52 18.92 -31.70
C VAL A 288 -31.56 19.43 -30.64
N ASN A 289 -30.78 20.47 -30.95
CA ASN A 289 -30.07 21.17 -29.89
C ASN A 289 -31.05 22.01 -29.05
N ASN A 290 -31.41 21.57 -27.86
CA ASN A 290 -32.41 22.24 -27.01
C ASN A 290 -31.79 23.04 -25.84
N PHE A 291 -30.49 23.31 -25.86
CA PHE A 291 -29.76 23.72 -24.64
C PHE A 291 -29.26 25.18 -24.59
N GLU A 292 -29.34 25.96 -25.66
CA GLU A 292 -28.72 27.30 -25.72
C GLU A 292 -29.42 28.42 -24.92
N LEU A 293 -30.44 28.09 -24.13
CA LEU A 293 -30.98 29.03 -23.15
C LEU A 293 -30.75 28.47 -21.75
N ILE A 294 -30.10 29.25 -20.89
CA ILE A 294 -29.96 28.88 -19.48
C ILE A 294 -31.36 28.95 -18.87
N GLN A 295 -31.90 27.81 -18.47
CA GLN A 295 -33.07 27.77 -17.62
C GLN A 295 -32.64 28.25 -16.23
N ILE A 296 -32.96 29.49 -15.90
CA ILE A 296 -32.47 30.15 -14.69
C ILE A 296 -33.41 30.00 -13.49
N GLN A 297 -34.57 29.36 -13.65
CA GLN A 297 -35.42 29.06 -12.51
C GLN A 297 -36.21 27.76 -12.69
N SER A 298 -36.00 26.84 -11.75
CA SER A 298 -36.87 25.70 -11.49
C SER A 298 -37.56 25.94 -10.14
N PHE A 299 -38.89 25.78 -10.11
CA PHE A 299 -39.69 25.96 -8.89
C PHE A 299 -39.89 24.65 -8.13
N ASP A 300 -39.29 23.56 -8.62
CA ASP A 300 -39.32 22.19 -8.06
C ASP A 300 -38.16 21.90 -7.09
N GLY A 301 -37.29 22.89 -6.83
CA GLY A 301 -36.18 22.79 -5.87
C GLY A 301 -34.84 22.37 -6.48
N ASN A 302 -34.77 22.10 -7.78
CA ASN A 302 -33.53 21.71 -8.46
C ASN A 302 -32.83 22.92 -9.10
N GLY A 303 -32.23 23.78 -8.27
CA GLY A 303 -31.27 24.81 -8.72
C GLY A 303 -31.81 25.90 -9.67
N GLY A 304 -31.54 27.16 -9.35
CA GLY A 304 -31.89 28.30 -10.18
C GLY A 304 -31.37 29.60 -9.55
N LEU A 305 -31.24 30.66 -10.34
CA LEU A 305 -30.92 31.99 -9.85
C LEU A 305 -32.07 32.49 -8.96
N THR A 306 -31.72 33.08 -7.81
CA THR A 306 -32.70 33.66 -6.91
C THR A 306 -33.23 34.97 -7.49
N ALA A 307 -34.53 35.04 -7.68
CA ALA A 307 -35.22 36.24 -8.14
C ALA A 307 -35.47 37.20 -6.97
N GLU A 308 -35.14 38.47 -7.16
CA GLU A 308 -35.44 39.55 -6.22
C GLU A 308 -36.78 40.19 -6.62
N ALA A 309 -37.76 40.16 -5.72
CA ALA A 309 -39.04 40.86 -5.91
C ALA A 309 -38.91 42.33 -5.48
N ILE A 310 -39.20 43.25 -6.39
CA ILE A 310 -38.95 44.68 -6.20
C ILE A 310 -40.27 45.45 -6.17
N ASN A 311 -40.31 46.55 -5.41
CA ASN A 311 -41.43 47.51 -5.35
C ASN A 311 -42.80 46.92 -4.92
N GLY A 312 -42.80 45.97 -3.99
CA GLY A 312 -44.03 45.41 -3.39
C GLY A 312 -44.66 44.25 -4.16
N LEU A 313 -43.97 43.73 -5.18
CA LEU A 313 -44.29 42.45 -5.82
C LEU A 313 -44.03 41.29 -4.86
N THR A 314 -44.87 40.26 -4.86
CA THR A 314 -44.60 39.01 -4.12
C THR A 314 -44.44 37.84 -5.07
N LEU A 315 -43.41 37.02 -4.85
CA LEU A 315 -43.20 35.75 -5.54
C LEU A 315 -43.26 34.61 -4.52
N THR A 316 -44.13 33.63 -4.74
CA THR A 316 -44.20 32.37 -3.98
C THR A 316 -44.11 31.18 -4.93
N THR A 317 -43.83 29.99 -4.38
CA THR A 317 -43.84 28.74 -5.12
C THR A 317 -45.15 28.01 -4.86
N GLU A 318 -45.87 27.63 -5.91
CA GLU A 318 -47.18 26.98 -5.83
C GLU A 318 -47.25 25.73 -6.72
N ASP A 319 -48.25 24.88 -6.49
CA ASP A 319 -48.58 23.80 -7.42
C ASP A 319 -48.96 24.36 -8.79
N ASN A 320 -48.56 23.65 -9.85
CA ASN A 320 -48.89 24.05 -11.22
C ASN A 320 -50.43 24.13 -11.39
N PRO A 321 -51.00 25.31 -11.73
CA PRO A 321 -52.44 25.54 -11.78
C PRO A 321 -53.14 24.81 -12.94
N SER A 322 -52.40 24.25 -13.91
CA SER A 322 -52.95 23.49 -15.03
C SER A 322 -52.21 22.16 -15.25
N ARG A 323 -52.96 21.09 -15.56
CA ARG A 323 -52.48 19.72 -15.82
C ARG A 323 -52.21 19.43 -17.30
N GLU A 324 -52.02 20.45 -18.15
CA GLU A 324 -51.65 20.20 -19.56
C GLU A 324 -50.28 19.51 -19.67
N GLU A 325 -50.23 18.44 -20.48
CA GLU A 325 -49.11 17.48 -20.61
C GLU A 325 -47.75 18.09 -21.06
N VAL A 326 -47.69 19.39 -21.37
CA VAL A 326 -46.55 20.03 -22.05
C VAL A 326 -45.58 20.72 -21.08
N LEU A 327 -45.90 20.83 -19.78
CA LEU A 327 -44.99 21.38 -18.77
C LEU A 327 -44.66 20.32 -17.69
N MET A 328 -43.43 19.81 -17.73
CA MET A 328 -42.93 18.80 -16.77
C MET A 328 -42.74 19.34 -15.33
N GLN A 329 -42.99 20.62 -15.08
CA GLN A 329 -42.82 21.23 -13.75
C GLN A 329 -44.06 21.01 -12.86
N THR A 330 -43.88 20.33 -11.73
CA THR A 330 -44.93 20.09 -10.73
C THR A 330 -45.21 21.32 -9.86
N LYS A 331 -44.23 22.22 -9.75
CA LYS A 331 -44.30 23.51 -9.05
C LYS A 331 -43.96 24.66 -9.99
N VAL A 332 -44.59 25.82 -9.81
CA VAL A 332 -44.36 27.04 -10.61
C VAL A 332 -44.32 28.29 -9.70
N GLY A 333 -43.85 29.41 -10.24
CA GLY A 333 -43.79 30.67 -9.49
C GLY A 333 -45.11 31.43 -9.56
N LYS A 334 -45.76 31.67 -8.43
CA LYS A 334 -46.92 32.54 -8.32
C LYS A 334 -46.46 33.96 -7.98
N ILE A 335 -46.87 34.91 -8.80
CA ILE A 335 -46.58 36.33 -8.68
C ILE A 335 -47.87 37.05 -8.35
N VAL A 336 -47.83 37.94 -7.35
CA VAL A 336 -48.93 38.87 -7.07
C VAL A 336 -48.40 40.30 -7.24
N LYS A 337 -49.05 41.07 -8.12
CA LYS A 337 -48.64 42.44 -8.43
C LYS A 337 -48.91 43.39 -7.24
N GLY A 338 -47.91 44.18 -6.86
CA GLY A 338 -48.01 45.22 -5.83
C GLY A 338 -48.61 46.54 -6.34
N GLU A 339 -48.77 47.51 -5.44
CA GLU A 339 -49.38 48.82 -5.75
C GLU A 339 -48.52 49.72 -6.67
N ASN A 340 -47.22 49.45 -6.76
CA ASN A 340 -46.30 50.26 -7.56
C ASN A 340 -46.32 49.85 -9.04
N PRO A 341 -46.41 50.80 -10.00
CA PRO A 341 -46.36 50.48 -11.43
C PRO A 341 -45.05 49.80 -11.86
N SER A 342 -43.95 50.05 -11.15
CA SER A 342 -42.64 49.41 -11.39
C SER A 342 -42.42 48.13 -10.58
N SER A 343 -43.50 47.44 -10.19
CA SER A 343 -43.43 46.11 -9.55
C SER A 343 -42.80 45.11 -10.52
N SER A 344 -41.64 44.57 -10.17
CA SER A 344 -40.83 43.74 -11.07
C SER A 344 -40.16 42.59 -10.35
N LEU A 345 -39.70 41.63 -11.14
CA LEU A 345 -38.90 40.51 -10.72
C LEU A 345 -37.52 40.60 -11.38
N ARG A 346 -36.46 40.68 -10.57
CA ARG A 346 -35.09 40.83 -11.06
C ARG A 346 -34.29 39.56 -10.83
N TYR A 347 -33.60 39.11 -11.86
CA TYR A 347 -32.68 37.99 -11.81
C TYR A 347 -31.26 38.51 -11.99
N LYS A 348 -30.45 38.42 -10.94
CA LYS A 348 -29.02 38.69 -11.04
C LYS A 348 -28.31 37.47 -11.62
N LEU A 349 -27.52 37.68 -12.66
CA LEU A 349 -26.80 36.65 -13.38
C LEU A 349 -25.42 36.43 -12.77
N ASN A 350 -24.94 35.18 -12.81
CA ASN A 350 -23.61 34.80 -12.33
C ASN A 350 -22.54 34.97 -13.43
N GLY A 351 -22.63 36.08 -14.16
CA GLY A 351 -21.87 36.37 -15.36
C GLY A 351 -22.59 37.46 -16.16
N LYS A 352 -21.98 37.89 -17.26
CA LYS A 352 -22.59 38.88 -18.16
C LYS A 352 -23.28 38.17 -19.31
N ILE A 353 -24.34 38.72 -19.89
CA ILE A 353 -24.96 38.18 -21.10
C ILE A 353 -23.93 38.21 -22.24
N ALA A 354 -23.77 37.08 -22.93
CA ALA A 354 -22.92 36.98 -24.11
C ALA A 354 -23.49 37.80 -25.29
N TYR A 355 -22.63 38.34 -26.14
CA TYR A 355 -23.03 39.12 -27.30
C TYR A 355 -23.14 38.22 -28.55
N GLY A 356 -24.21 38.34 -29.34
CA GLY A 356 -24.35 37.51 -30.54
C GLY A 356 -25.75 37.53 -31.18
N LYS A 357 -25.92 36.69 -32.21
CA LYS A 357 -27.13 36.63 -33.06
C LYS A 357 -28.39 36.09 -32.36
N GLU A 358 -28.31 35.65 -31.10
CA GLU A 358 -29.38 34.89 -30.43
C GLU A 358 -29.62 35.34 -28.97
N ASN A 359 -29.70 36.65 -28.73
CA ASN A 359 -30.00 37.25 -27.43
C ASN A 359 -31.51 37.26 -27.12
N VAL A 360 -32.12 36.09 -27.01
CA VAL A 360 -33.56 35.93 -26.77
C VAL A 360 -33.86 35.56 -25.31
N VAL A 361 -34.77 36.28 -24.66
CA VAL A 361 -35.36 35.90 -23.36
C VAL A 361 -36.72 35.26 -23.63
N THR A 362 -36.96 34.06 -23.08
CA THR A 362 -38.27 33.41 -23.19
C THR A 362 -38.81 32.99 -21.83
N LEU A 363 -40.14 33.05 -21.67
CA LEU A 363 -40.83 32.60 -20.46
C LEU A 363 -42.20 32.08 -20.82
N LYS A 364 -42.77 31.22 -19.98
CA LYS A 364 -44.20 30.87 -20.04
C LYS A 364 -44.97 31.53 -18.91
N LEU A 365 -46.16 32.02 -19.24
CA LEU A 365 -47.07 32.65 -18.30
C LEU A 365 -48.43 31.96 -18.33
N PHE A 366 -49.03 31.74 -17.16
CA PHE A 366 -50.42 31.38 -16.99
C PHE A 366 -51.09 32.45 -16.16
N VAL A 367 -52.22 32.98 -16.64
CA VAL A 367 -52.92 34.08 -15.98
C VAL A 367 -54.38 33.66 -15.76
N PRO A 368 -54.83 33.45 -14.51
CA PRO A 368 -56.17 32.94 -14.21
C PRO A 368 -57.24 34.01 -14.40
N THR A 369 -58.37 33.71 -15.04
CA THR A 369 -59.44 34.69 -15.23
C THR A 369 -59.93 35.30 -13.89
N GLN A 370 -60.04 36.64 -13.81
CA GLN A 370 -60.46 37.39 -12.61
C GLN A 370 -61.30 38.64 -12.98
N ASP A 371 -62.12 39.12 -12.04
CA ASP A 371 -63.18 40.12 -12.29
C ASP A 371 -62.68 41.55 -12.62
N ASN A 372 -61.42 41.89 -12.32
CA ASN A 372 -60.88 43.25 -12.46
C ASN A 372 -59.45 43.26 -13.06
N TYR A 373 -59.31 42.92 -14.33
CA TYR A 373 -58.06 43.17 -15.05
C TYR A 373 -57.88 44.66 -15.39
N PRO A 374 -56.64 45.19 -15.38
CA PRO A 374 -56.37 46.49 -15.96
C PRO A 374 -56.67 46.48 -17.48
N GLU A 375 -57.11 47.61 -18.05
CA GLU A 375 -57.46 47.73 -19.48
C GLU A 375 -56.32 47.34 -20.42
N GLU A 376 -55.07 47.45 -19.96
CA GLU A 376 -53.87 47.00 -20.67
C GLU A 376 -53.08 46.03 -19.78
N ASN A 377 -53.08 44.73 -20.08
CA ASN A 377 -52.29 43.75 -19.31
C ASN A 377 -51.09 43.32 -20.15
N ASN A 378 -49.88 43.75 -19.77
CA ASN A 378 -48.66 43.47 -20.52
C ASN A 378 -47.64 42.67 -19.70
N ILE A 379 -46.79 41.95 -20.41
CA ILE A 379 -45.53 41.42 -19.89
C ILE A 379 -44.40 42.21 -20.55
N MET A 380 -43.49 42.73 -19.73
CA MET A 380 -42.37 43.53 -20.21
C MET A 380 -41.06 42.98 -19.67
N VAL A 381 -40.02 42.99 -20.50
CA VAL A 381 -38.68 42.51 -20.13
C VAL A 381 -37.68 43.61 -20.46
N LYS A 382 -36.64 43.74 -19.65
CA LYS A 382 -35.44 44.53 -19.97
C LYS A 382 -34.18 43.86 -19.40
N MET A 383 -33.04 44.15 -20.02
CA MET A 383 -31.72 43.76 -19.53
C MET A 383 -31.04 44.96 -18.88
N ILE A 384 -30.35 44.74 -17.76
CA ILE A 384 -29.77 45.79 -16.91
C ILE A 384 -28.34 45.43 -16.48
N ASN A 385 -27.51 46.47 -16.30
CA ASN A 385 -26.22 46.37 -15.61
C ASN A 385 -26.39 46.88 -14.17
N THR A 386 -26.18 46.02 -13.19
CA THR A 386 -26.38 46.30 -11.76
C THR A 386 -25.25 47.09 -11.12
N GLN A 387 -24.08 47.20 -11.76
CA GLN A 387 -22.95 47.99 -11.24
C GLN A 387 -23.09 49.48 -11.55
N ASP A 388 -23.57 49.85 -12.74
CA ASP A 388 -23.69 51.25 -13.19
C ASP A 388 -25.08 51.87 -13.00
N GLY A 389 -26.12 51.06 -12.78
CA GLY A 389 -27.50 51.50 -12.51
C GLY A 389 -28.17 52.36 -13.60
N THR A 390 -27.46 52.67 -14.69
CA THR A 390 -27.84 53.64 -15.74
C THR A 390 -27.88 53.02 -17.14
N GLN A 391 -27.23 51.87 -17.36
CA GLN A 391 -27.34 51.13 -18.62
C GLN A 391 -28.49 50.11 -18.56
N SER A 392 -29.55 50.38 -19.33
CA SER A 392 -30.70 49.50 -19.55
C SER A 392 -31.03 49.49 -21.04
N GLN A 393 -31.30 48.33 -21.61
CA GLN A 393 -31.81 48.22 -22.99
C GLN A 393 -33.28 48.67 -23.09
N PRO A 394 -33.82 48.89 -24.32
CA PRO A 394 -35.24 49.16 -24.53
C PRO A 394 -36.12 48.13 -23.85
N LEU A 395 -37.13 48.59 -23.12
CA LEU A 395 -38.17 47.75 -22.58
C LEU A 395 -38.95 47.11 -23.73
N LYS A 396 -38.92 45.77 -23.85
CA LYS A 396 -39.75 45.07 -24.82
C LYS A 396 -41.05 44.64 -24.16
N THR A 397 -42.16 44.97 -24.81
CA THR A 397 -43.52 44.81 -24.28
C THR A 397 -44.33 43.88 -25.17
N GLN A 398 -45.05 42.93 -24.57
CA GLN A 398 -46.04 42.11 -25.25
C GLN A 398 -47.36 42.09 -24.46
N ALA A 399 -48.47 42.14 -25.18
CA ALA A 399 -49.80 42.06 -24.59
C ALA A 399 -50.13 40.63 -24.13
N ILE A 400 -50.73 40.52 -22.95
CA ILE A 400 -51.26 39.27 -22.41
C ILE A 400 -52.71 39.14 -22.86
N THR A 401 -52.96 38.28 -23.84
CA THR A 401 -54.29 38.08 -24.45
C THR A 401 -54.90 36.71 -24.16
N THR A 402 -54.13 35.81 -23.56
CA THR A 402 -54.54 34.43 -23.28
C THR A 402 -54.64 34.23 -21.77
N PHE A 403 -55.78 33.70 -21.33
CA PHE A 403 -56.12 33.46 -19.94
C PHE A 403 -56.43 31.98 -19.75
N ASP A 404 -56.23 31.47 -18.54
CA ASP A 404 -56.45 30.07 -18.16
C ASP A 404 -55.68 29.03 -19.01
N ALA A 405 -54.60 29.45 -19.70
CA ALA A 405 -53.72 28.57 -20.46
C ALA A 405 -52.27 29.07 -20.43
N TRP A 406 -51.31 28.13 -20.47
CA TRP A 406 -49.88 28.44 -20.50
C TRP A 406 -49.48 28.99 -21.87
N THR A 407 -49.00 30.23 -21.89
CA THR A 407 -48.58 30.91 -23.13
C THR A 407 -47.10 31.25 -23.08
N LYS A 408 -46.36 30.93 -24.15
CA LYS A 408 -44.93 31.29 -24.30
C LYS A 408 -44.80 32.71 -24.83
N TYR A 409 -43.96 33.49 -24.16
CA TYR A 409 -43.53 34.83 -24.57
C TYR A 409 -42.04 34.80 -24.91
N SER A 410 -41.64 35.55 -25.95
CA SER A 410 -40.28 35.55 -26.49
C SER A 410 -39.86 36.98 -26.83
N PHE A 411 -38.76 37.45 -26.24
CA PHE A 411 -38.25 38.80 -26.38
C PHE A 411 -36.83 38.74 -26.95
N ASP A 412 -36.69 39.11 -28.22
CA ASP A 412 -35.43 39.02 -28.97
C ASP A 412 -34.66 40.34 -28.93
N TYR A 413 -33.50 40.38 -28.29
CA TYR A 413 -32.59 41.54 -28.18
C TYR A 413 -31.37 41.44 -29.10
N SER A 414 -31.32 40.49 -30.03
CA SER A 414 -30.13 40.22 -30.86
C SER A 414 -29.72 41.39 -31.75
N ALA A 415 -30.66 42.26 -32.12
CA ALA A 415 -30.39 43.48 -32.88
C ALA A 415 -30.11 44.71 -31.99
N ASP A 416 -30.32 44.61 -30.68
CA ASP A 416 -30.23 45.72 -29.72
C ASP A 416 -28.95 45.69 -28.87
N ILE A 417 -28.22 44.57 -28.90
CA ILE A 417 -27.08 44.30 -28.01
C ILE A 417 -25.84 43.96 -28.86
N ASP A 418 -24.80 44.75 -28.69
CA ASP A 418 -23.46 44.55 -29.25
C ASP A 418 -22.41 44.52 -28.12
N ASP A 419 -21.15 44.28 -28.47
CA ASP A 419 -20.01 44.14 -27.55
C ASP A 419 -19.75 45.34 -26.61
N THR A 420 -20.43 46.47 -26.81
CA THR A 420 -20.32 47.64 -25.95
C THR A 420 -21.18 47.57 -24.67
N TYR A 421 -22.09 46.60 -24.55
CA TYR A 421 -23.14 46.58 -23.51
C TYR A 421 -23.10 45.43 -22.51
N SER A 422 -22.47 45.61 -21.36
CA SER A 422 -22.36 44.54 -20.35
C SER A 422 -23.62 44.43 -19.48
N PHE A 423 -24.52 43.45 -19.70
CA PHE A 423 -25.67 43.18 -18.82
C PHE A 423 -25.43 42.01 -17.87
N ASP A 424 -25.71 42.19 -16.59
CA ASP A 424 -25.53 41.18 -15.53
C ASP A 424 -26.84 40.87 -14.78
N ALA A 425 -27.97 41.41 -15.24
CA ALA A 425 -29.30 41.09 -14.72
C ALA A 425 -30.42 41.26 -15.76
N ILE A 426 -31.52 40.53 -15.54
CA ILE A 426 -32.77 40.65 -16.31
C ILE A 426 -33.88 41.05 -15.35
N GLU A 427 -34.73 41.99 -15.78
CA GLU A 427 -35.86 42.48 -14.99
C GLU A 427 -37.16 42.31 -15.78
N ILE A 428 -38.13 41.61 -15.17
CA ILE A 428 -39.43 41.28 -15.74
C ILE A 428 -40.51 42.07 -15.01
N ILE A 429 -41.38 42.74 -15.75
CA ILE A 429 -42.42 43.64 -15.23
C ILE A 429 -43.78 43.13 -15.71
N PHE A 430 -44.75 43.12 -14.79
CA PHE A 430 -46.08 42.56 -15.02
C PHE A 430 -47.17 43.65 -14.89
N GLY A 431 -48.09 43.74 -15.84
CA GLY A 431 -49.23 44.67 -15.85
C GLY A 431 -48.98 45.98 -16.62
N THR A 432 -49.52 47.10 -16.12
CA THR A 432 -49.41 48.46 -16.69
C THR A 432 -48.25 49.27 -16.09
N ASP A 433 -47.87 50.35 -16.78
CA ASP A 433 -46.97 51.42 -16.29
C ASP A 433 -47.70 52.49 -15.46
N ASN A 434 -49.03 52.41 -15.33
CA ASN A 434 -49.87 53.34 -14.57
C ASN A 434 -50.03 52.91 -13.10
N ALA A 435 -49.86 53.85 -12.17
CA ALA A 435 -49.97 53.59 -10.73
C ALA A 435 -51.39 53.18 -10.32
N ASN A 436 -51.51 52.14 -9.48
CA ASN A 436 -52.74 51.63 -8.85
C ASN A 436 -53.77 50.87 -9.72
N THR A 437 -53.49 50.53 -10.99
CA THR A 437 -54.35 49.62 -11.77
C THR A 437 -53.84 48.18 -11.74
N GLY A 438 -54.71 47.22 -11.39
CA GLY A 438 -54.37 45.79 -11.40
C GLY A 438 -53.59 45.25 -10.19
N THR A 439 -53.49 45.99 -9.08
CA THR A 439 -52.95 45.49 -7.80
C THR A 439 -53.67 44.21 -7.37
N GLY A 440 -52.92 43.20 -6.95
CA GLY A 440 -53.46 41.90 -6.55
C GLY A 440 -53.66 40.91 -7.70
N THR A 441 -53.37 41.30 -8.96
CA THR A 441 -53.41 40.37 -10.09
C THR A 441 -52.38 39.25 -9.92
N GLU A 442 -52.85 38.02 -10.10
CA GLU A 442 -52.02 36.83 -10.03
C GLU A 442 -51.46 36.45 -11.41
N TYR A 443 -50.18 36.12 -11.46
CA TYR A 443 -49.51 35.55 -12.63
C TYR A 443 -48.73 34.31 -12.21
N TYR A 444 -48.72 33.27 -13.03
CA TYR A 444 -47.91 32.08 -12.80
C TYR A 444 -46.84 32.02 -13.88
N ILE A 445 -45.57 31.96 -13.48
CA ILE A 445 -44.41 31.93 -14.38
C ILE A 445 -43.71 30.57 -14.33
N ALA A 446 -43.29 30.09 -15.49
CA ALA A 446 -42.53 28.86 -15.67
C ALA A 446 -41.58 28.97 -16.86
N ASP A 447 -40.62 28.05 -16.96
CA ASP A 447 -39.72 27.90 -18.13
C ASP A 447 -39.00 29.21 -18.53
N LEU A 448 -38.57 30.00 -17.53
CA LEU A 448 -37.79 31.22 -17.76
C LEU A 448 -36.39 30.84 -18.25
N ARG A 449 -36.07 31.33 -19.43
CA ARG A 449 -34.89 31.01 -20.23
C ARG A 449 -34.26 32.30 -20.73
N ILE A 450 -32.96 32.42 -20.54
CA ILE A 450 -32.21 33.64 -20.87
C ILE A 450 -31.05 33.33 -21.83
N PRO A 451 -30.47 34.35 -22.49
CA PRO A 451 -29.25 34.18 -23.27
C PRO A 451 -28.11 33.58 -22.44
N SER A 452 -27.16 32.95 -23.12
CA SER A 452 -25.93 32.45 -22.51
C SER A 452 -25.13 33.58 -21.85
N LEU A 453 -24.31 33.23 -20.85
CA LEU A 453 -23.39 34.17 -20.23
C LEU A 453 -22.05 34.14 -20.97
N SER A 454 -21.39 35.30 -21.11
CA SER A 454 -20.06 35.42 -21.72
C SER A 454 -19.05 34.59 -20.92
N GLU A 455 -18.36 33.67 -21.59
CA GLU A 455 -17.25 32.92 -21.01
C GLU A 455 -15.96 33.78 -20.96
N ASP A 456 -14.94 33.35 -20.21
CA ASP A 456 -13.69 34.11 -20.02
C ASP A 456 -12.92 34.22 -21.35
N SER A 457 -12.48 35.45 -21.68
CA SER A 457 -11.76 35.79 -22.90
C SER A 457 -10.23 35.77 -22.73
N ASP A 458 -9.71 35.35 -21.58
CA ASP A 458 -8.27 35.26 -21.35
C ASP A 458 -7.65 34.08 -22.14
N ALA A 459 -6.97 34.42 -23.25
CA ALA A 459 -6.23 33.49 -24.09
C ALA A 459 -4.74 33.42 -23.74
N THR A 460 -4.32 33.79 -22.52
CA THR A 460 -2.91 33.79 -22.15
C THR A 460 -2.41 32.44 -21.60
N LEU A 461 -1.11 32.21 -21.71
CA LEU A 461 -0.40 31.10 -21.04
C LEU A 461 0.08 31.53 -19.65
N SER A 462 0.04 30.60 -18.69
CA SER A 462 0.74 30.72 -17.41
C SER A 462 2.18 30.20 -17.47
N ASP A 463 2.49 29.33 -18.44
CA ASP A 463 3.84 28.81 -18.68
C ASP A 463 3.99 28.33 -20.14
N LEU A 464 5.21 28.43 -20.67
CA LEU A 464 5.58 27.90 -21.99
C LEU A 464 6.93 27.19 -21.85
N LYS A 465 6.98 25.91 -22.24
CA LYS A 465 8.15 25.06 -22.06
C LYS A 465 8.65 24.48 -23.38
N VAL A 466 9.95 24.31 -23.46
CA VAL A 466 10.66 23.61 -24.53
C VAL A 466 11.55 22.54 -23.90
N GLY A 467 11.39 21.29 -24.33
CA GLY A 467 12.15 20.15 -23.79
C GLY A 467 11.94 19.96 -22.28
N GLY A 468 10.75 20.28 -21.78
CA GLY A 468 10.39 20.20 -20.36
C GLY A 468 10.84 21.38 -19.48
N THR A 469 11.54 22.38 -20.05
CA THR A 469 12.04 23.56 -19.31
C THR A 469 11.29 24.82 -19.73
N THR A 470 10.88 25.66 -18.77
CA THR A 470 10.26 26.97 -19.03
C THR A 470 11.18 27.85 -19.88
N VAL A 471 10.64 28.45 -20.94
CA VAL A 471 11.35 29.36 -21.82
C VAL A 471 11.87 30.56 -21.00
N GLU A 472 13.15 30.88 -21.16
CA GLU A 472 13.80 31.95 -20.41
C GLU A 472 13.10 33.30 -20.67
N GLY A 473 12.76 34.02 -19.60
CA GLY A 473 12.06 35.30 -19.71
C GLY A 473 10.58 35.20 -20.09
N PHE A 474 9.96 34.02 -19.97
CA PHE A 474 8.53 33.84 -20.23
C PHE A 474 7.67 34.85 -19.45
N SER A 475 6.75 35.50 -20.19
CA SER A 475 5.71 36.37 -19.67
C SER A 475 4.43 36.15 -20.47
N PRO A 476 3.25 36.10 -19.83
CA PRO A 476 1.97 35.94 -20.54
C PRO A 476 1.74 36.97 -21.65
N SER A 477 2.33 38.17 -21.55
CA SER A 477 2.22 39.24 -22.54
C SER A 477 3.19 39.15 -23.73
N THR A 478 4.18 38.27 -23.67
CA THR A 478 5.21 38.13 -24.70
C THR A 478 4.84 36.97 -25.62
N THR A 479 4.61 37.25 -26.90
CA THR A 479 4.08 36.30 -27.88
C THR A 479 5.14 35.74 -28.84
N SER A 480 6.41 36.08 -28.65
CA SER A 480 7.52 35.56 -29.47
C SER A 480 8.73 35.30 -28.59
N TYR A 481 9.32 34.11 -28.75
CA TYR A 481 10.50 33.66 -28.02
C TYR A 481 11.50 33.05 -28.99
N ASP A 482 12.77 33.38 -28.79
CA ASP A 482 13.86 32.76 -29.52
C ASP A 482 14.52 31.72 -28.61
N VAL A 483 14.59 30.48 -29.09
CA VAL A 483 15.23 29.38 -28.39
C VAL A 483 16.41 28.90 -29.22
N ALA A 484 17.61 29.04 -28.67
CA ALA A 484 18.81 28.53 -29.30
C ALA A 484 18.94 27.02 -29.05
N LEU A 485 18.94 26.24 -30.13
CA LEU A 485 19.30 24.82 -30.13
C LEU A 485 20.82 24.68 -30.24
N ALA A 486 21.35 23.56 -29.76
CA ALA A 486 22.77 23.25 -29.97
C ALA A 486 23.06 23.07 -31.48
N TYR A 487 24.27 23.48 -31.91
CA TYR A 487 24.70 23.26 -33.29
C TYR A 487 24.70 21.77 -33.67
N GLY A 488 24.16 21.43 -34.84
CA GLY A 488 23.95 20.07 -35.34
C GLY A 488 22.63 19.42 -34.89
N SER A 489 21.70 20.16 -34.28
CA SER A 489 20.41 19.62 -33.83
C SER A 489 19.54 19.18 -35.01
N SER A 490 19.26 17.88 -35.12
CA SER A 490 18.44 17.31 -36.20
C SER A 490 16.95 17.18 -35.86
N GLN A 491 16.55 17.50 -34.63
CA GLN A 491 15.20 17.40 -34.11
C GLN A 491 14.87 18.60 -33.22
N ILE A 492 13.60 19.01 -33.22
CA ILE A 492 13.10 20.10 -32.37
C ILE A 492 12.60 19.48 -31.05
N PRO A 493 12.98 20.01 -29.89
CA PRO A 493 12.47 19.55 -28.61
C PRO A 493 10.95 19.72 -28.50
N ALA A 494 10.28 18.88 -27.71
CA ALA A 494 8.84 18.98 -27.48
C ALA A 494 8.47 20.35 -26.89
N VAL A 495 7.40 20.95 -27.42
CA VAL A 495 6.83 22.21 -26.92
C VAL A 495 5.59 21.88 -26.09
N GLU A 496 5.55 22.39 -24.87
CA GLU A 496 4.44 22.23 -23.94
C GLU A 496 3.96 23.62 -23.50
N ALA A 497 2.65 23.78 -23.29
CA ALA A 497 2.04 25.04 -22.93
C ALA A 497 1.03 24.84 -21.81
N VAL A 498 1.02 25.75 -20.84
CA VAL A 498 0.07 25.72 -19.71
C VAL A 498 -0.78 26.97 -19.78
N VAL A 499 -2.10 26.80 -19.87
CA VAL A 499 -3.04 27.93 -19.95
C VAL A 499 -3.14 28.69 -18.63
N ALA A 500 -3.44 30.00 -18.69
CA ALA A 500 -3.59 30.83 -17.50
C ALA A 500 -4.95 30.65 -16.80
N VAL A 501 -6.00 30.32 -17.58
CA VAL A 501 -7.37 30.16 -17.09
C VAL A 501 -7.88 28.74 -17.35
N GLU A 502 -8.50 28.16 -16.32
CA GLU A 502 -9.12 26.84 -16.38
C GLU A 502 -10.27 26.84 -17.41
N GLY A 503 -10.16 25.99 -18.43
CA GLY A 503 -11.12 25.89 -19.53
C GLY A 503 -10.67 26.54 -20.85
N ALA A 504 -9.55 27.29 -20.87
CA ALA A 504 -8.88 27.64 -22.12
C ALA A 504 -8.11 26.43 -22.71
N VAL A 505 -7.90 26.42 -24.02
CA VAL A 505 -7.25 25.31 -24.74
C VAL A 505 -6.00 25.82 -25.45
N ALA A 506 -4.84 25.22 -25.20
CA ALA A 506 -3.60 25.50 -25.93
C ALA A 506 -3.32 24.40 -26.95
N ASN A 507 -3.28 24.77 -28.24
CA ASN A 507 -2.96 23.89 -29.34
C ASN A 507 -1.52 24.15 -29.80
N VAL A 508 -0.64 23.16 -29.61
CA VAL A 508 0.75 23.22 -30.08
C VAL A 508 0.78 22.79 -31.54
N GLY A 509 1.09 23.72 -32.45
CA GLY A 509 1.21 23.46 -33.88
C GLY A 509 2.43 22.59 -34.21
N ALA A 510 2.37 21.88 -35.34
CA ALA A 510 3.53 21.19 -35.88
C ALA A 510 4.64 22.20 -36.26
N PRO A 511 5.92 21.80 -36.17
CA PRO A 511 7.01 22.67 -36.61
C PRO A 511 6.91 23.03 -38.10
N VAL A 512 7.13 24.30 -38.42
CA VAL A 512 7.15 24.83 -39.79
C VAL A 512 8.55 25.38 -40.08
N GLU A 513 9.15 24.95 -41.17
CA GLU A 513 10.44 25.44 -41.63
C GLU A 513 10.28 26.79 -42.34
N VAL A 514 10.92 27.85 -41.83
CA VAL A 514 10.90 29.20 -42.40
C VAL A 514 12.34 29.72 -42.44
N ASP A 515 12.89 29.96 -43.63
CA ASP A 515 14.23 30.52 -43.85
C ASP A 515 15.38 29.80 -43.11
N GLY A 516 15.32 28.47 -43.00
CA GLY A 516 16.36 27.65 -42.34
C GLY A 516 16.26 27.61 -40.80
N PHE A 517 15.22 28.23 -40.24
CA PHE A 517 14.86 28.17 -38.83
C PHE A 517 13.55 27.40 -38.68
N SER A 518 13.44 26.59 -37.64
CA SER A 518 12.19 25.92 -37.34
C SER A 518 11.35 26.78 -36.42
N LYS A 519 10.06 26.95 -36.73
CA LYS A 519 9.11 27.71 -35.91
C LYS A 519 8.03 26.77 -35.38
N VAL A 520 7.67 26.92 -34.11
CA VAL A 520 6.45 26.32 -33.53
C VAL A 520 5.53 27.45 -33.08
N THR A 521 4.25 27.35 -33.44
CA THR A 521 3.20 28.26 -32.96
C THR A 521 2.32 27.51 -31.98
N VAL A 522 2.13 28.06 -30.78
CA VAL A 522 1.13 27.61 -29.82
C VAL A 522 -0.04 28.58 -29.89
N THR A 523 -1.18 28.11 -30.37
CA THR A 523 -2.43 28.89 -30.41
C THR A 523 -3.23 28.58 -29.16
N VAL A 524 -3.40 29.57 -28.29
CA VAL A 524 -4.27 29.47 -27.12
C VAL A 524 -5.62 30.04 -27.48
N THR A 525 -6.66 29.26 -27.30
CA THR A 525 -8.06 29.67 -27.48
C THR A 525 -8.66 29.81 -26.09
N ALA A 526 -9.16 31.01 -25.76
CA ALA A 526 -9.86 31.27 -24.51
C ALA A 526 -11.14 30.45 -24.39
N LYS A 527 -11.74 30.42 -23.20
CA LYS A 527 -12.97 29.68 -22.93
C LYS A 527 -14.15 30.18 -23.80
N ASP A 528 -14.16 31.45 -24.16
CA ASP A 528 -15.14 32.04 -25.09
C ASP A 528 -15.07 31.51 -26.53
N ALA A 529 -14.07 30.69 -26.86
CA ALA A 529 -13.77 30.13 -28.18
C ALA A 529 -13.53 31.12 -29.32
N SER A 530 -13.69 32.43 -29.07
CA SER A 530 -13.59 33.50 -30.07
C SER A 530 -12.30 34.30 -29.96
N THR A 531 -11.73 34.35 -28.74
CA THR A 531 -10.46 35.00 -28.46
C THR A 531 -9.35 33.98 -28.55
N ALA A 532 -8.39 34.22 -29.44
CA ALA A 532 -7.20 33.40 -29.57
C ALA A 532 -5.93 34.26 -29.51
N LEU A 533 -4.86 33.71 -28.93
CA LEU A 533 -3.55 34.33 -28.85
C LEU A 533 -2.48 33.32 -29.26
N ASP A 534 -1.64 33.72 -30.20
CA ASP A 534 -0.53 32.90 -30.69
C ASP A 534 0.77 33.24 -29.95
N TYR A 535 1.43 32.21 -29.43
CA TYR A 535 2.80 32.27 -28.94
C TYR A 535 3.71 31.58 -29.95
N THR A 536 4.69 32.30 -30.47
CA THR A 536 5.67 31.82 -31.45
C THR A 536 6.98 31.47 -30.74
N ILE A 537 7.51 30.29 -31.01
CA ILE A 537 8.85 29.87 -30.64
C ILE A 537 9.67 29.75 -31.92
N ASN A 538 10.67 30.61 -32.08
CA ASN A 538 11.64 30.52 -33.16
C ASN A 538 12.85 29.72 -32.65
N PHE A 539 13.11 28.59 -33.27
CA PHE A 539 14.30 27.81 -33.01
C PHE A 539 15.44 28.32 -33.89
N THR A 540 16.49 28.80 -33.24
CA THR A 540 17.75 29.18 -33.91
C THR A 540 18.82 28.16 -33.58
N GLU A 541 19.64 27.80 -34.55
CA GLU A 541 20.81 26.98 -34.28
C GLU A 541 21.92 27.85 -33.68
N GLY A 542 22.54 27.41 -32.59
CA GLY A 542 23.70 28.07 -31.99
C GLY A 542 24.89 28.08 -32.95
N ALA A 543 25.82 29.02 -32.78
CA ALA A 543 27.04 29.05 -33.61
C ALA A 543 27.88 27.77 -33.39
N PRO A 544 28.44 27.17 -34.46
CA PRO A 544 29.30 26.02 -34.30
C PRO A 544 30.58 26.37 -33.58
N ARG A 545 31.15 25.38 -32.89
CA ARG A 545 32.51 25.50 -32.37
C ARG A 545 33.53 25.25 -33.49
N THR A 546 34.54 26.11 -33.54
CA THR A 546 35.55 26.15 -34.62
C THR A 546 36.93 25.67 -34.17
N ASP A 547 37.05 25.12 -32.96
CA ASP A 547 38.32 24.62 -32.43
C ASP A 547 38.62 23.22 -32.98
N ALA A 548 39.50 23.16 -33.98
CA ALA A 548 40.02 21.92 -34.55
C ALA A 548 41.35 21.48 -33.90
N THR A 549 41.70 21.93 -32.70
CA THR A 549 42.99 21.55 -32.09
C THR A 549 42.95 20.21 -31.34
N LEU A 550 44.11 19.55 -31.20
CA LEU A 550 44.25 18.37 -30.33
C LEU A 550 44.61 18.82 -28.90
N LYS A 551 43.98 18.19 -27.92
CA LYS A 551 44.36 18.21 -26.50
C LYS A 551 45.57 17.32 -26.23
N ASP A 552 45.65 16.21 -26.96
CA ASP A 552 46.74 15.23 -26.84
C ASP A 552 46.94 14.48 -28.16
N LEU A 553 48.15 13.97 -28.38
CA LEU A 553 48.49 13.04 -29.45
C LEU A 553 49.36 11.97 -28.82
N THR A 554 49.03 10.71 -29.05
CA THR A 554 49.77 9.57 -28.52
C THR A 554 50.29 8.67 -29.63
N ILE A 555 51.42 8.04 -29.36
CA ILE A 555 52.05 6.99 -30.16
C ILE A 555 52.20 5.78 -29.21
N ASP A 556 51.52 4.67 -29.49
CA ASP A 556 51.38 3.51 -28.59
C ASP A 556 51.01 3.92 -27.15
N ASP A 557 49.94 4.70 -27.01
CA ASP A 557 49.44 5.25 -25.73
C ASP A 557 50.41 6.16 -24.96
N THR A 558 51.52 6.58 -25.58
CA THR A 558 52.47 7.53 -24.99
C THR A 558 52.43 8.89 -25.68
N THR A 559 52.29 9.96 -24.90
CA THR A 559 52.36 11.33 -25.39
C THR A 559 53.80 11.72 -25.72
N PRO A 560 54.12 12.22 -26.92
CA PRO A 560 55.44 12.76 -27.23
C PRO A 560 55.83 13.88 -26.25
N GLU A 561 57.07 13.88 -25.78
CA GLU A 561 57.57 14.78 -24.71
C GLU A 561 57.35 16.28 -25.00
N ASN A 562 57.25 16.65 -26.28
CA ASN A 562 57.03 18.02 -26.74
C ASN A 562 55.64 18.25 -27.35
N PHE A 563 54.63 17.44 -27.01
CA PHE A 563 53.28 17.65 -27.52
C PHE A 563 52.78 19.07 -27.17
N ASN A 564 52.37 19.79 -28.21
CA ASN A 564 51.77 21.11 -28.10
C ASN A 564 50.76 21.26 -29.24
N ALA A 565 49.55 21.75 -28.94
CA ALA A 565 48.48 21.94 -29.92
C ALA A 565 48.88 22.81 -31.15
N SER A 566 49.89 23.68 -30.99
CA SER A 566 50.45 24.48 -32.10
C SER A 566 51.49 23.74 -32.95
N THR A 567 52.04 22.64 -32.46
CA THR A 567 53.01 21.80 -33.19
C THR A 567 52.27 20.77 -34.03
N LYS A 568 52.39 20.90 -35.35
CA LYS A 568 51.65 20.10 -36.34
C LYS A 568 52.41 18.89 -36.86
N THR A 569 53.68 18.72 -36.48
CA THR A 569 54.54 17.66 -36.99
C THR A 569 55.34 17.02 -35.86
N TYR A 570 55.30 15.70 -35.79
CA TYR A 570 56.03 14.88 -34.82
C TYR A 570 56.84 13.84 -35.57
N THR A 571 58.05 13.57 -35.10
CA THR A 571 58.94 12.57 -35.70
C THR A 571 59.26 11.51 -34.68
N GLN A 572 59.12 10.24 -35.06
CA GLN A 572 59.51 9.09 -34.25
C GLN A 572 60.42 8.19 -35.09
N GLU A 573 61.59 7.85 -34.58
CA GLU A 573 62.45 6.87 -35.25
C GLU A 573 61.95 5.45 -34.99
N VAL A 574 61.93 4.62 -36.03
CA VAL A 574 61.57 3.19 -35.98
C VAL A 574 62.65 2.37 -36.69
N ALA A 575 62.77 1.08 -36.38
CA ALA A 575 63.79 0.23 -36.98
C ALA A 575 63.67 0.15 -38.52
N PHE A 576 64.80 -0.04 -39.20
CA PHE A 576 64.82 -0.27 -40.65
C PHE A 576 64.00 -1.52 -41.01
N GLY A 577 63.17 -1.44 -42.05
CA GLY A 577 62.30 -2.55 -42.48
C GLY A 577 60.99 -2.69 -41.69
N THR A 578 60.64 -1.75 -40.80
CA THR A 578 59.35 -1.73 -40.09
C THR A 578 58.18 -1.76 -41.07
N THR A 579 57.34 -2.79 -40.96
CA THR A 579 56.11 -2.97 -41.75
C THR A 579 54.83 -2.86 -40.92
N VAL A 580 54.95 -2.87 -39.60
CA VAL A 580 53.87 -2.67 -38.62
C VAL A 580 54.24 -1.45 -37.77
N PHE A 581 53.42 -0.40 -37.85
CA PHE A 581 53.74 0.89 -37.21
C PHE A 581 53.02 1.03 -35.85
N PRO A 582 53.61 1.79 -34.91
CA PRO A 582 52.94 2.19 -33.67
C PRO A 582 51.56 2.81 -33.92
N VAL A 583 50.62 2.55 -33.02
CA VAL A 583 49.26 3.10 -33.11
C VAL A 583 49.30 4.59 -32.78
N VAL A 584 48.85 5.42 -33.72
CA VAL A 584 48.74 6.86 -33.53
C VAL A 584 47.30 7.20 -33.17
N ALA A 585 47.09 7.93 -32.08
CA ALA A 585 45.78 8.40 -31.67
C ALA A 585 45.80 9.89 -31.29
N GLY A 586 44.69 10.59 -31.51
CA GLY A 586 44.52 11.98 -31.12
C GLY A 586 43.35 12.14 -30.15
N VAL A 587 43.52 13.01 -29.17
CA VAL A 587 42.43 13.46 -28.29
C VAL A 587 42.13 14.90 -28.67
N VAL A 588 40.90 15.18 -29.09
CA VAL A 588 40.48 16.54 -29.49
C VAL A 588 40.40 17.50 -28.28
N ASN A 589 40.69 18.78 -28.51
CA ASN A 589 40.59 19.83 -27.48
C ASN A 589 39.14 20.23 -27.22
N ASP A 590 38.34 20.30 -28.28
CA ASP A 590 36.89 20.48 -28.20
C ASP A 590 36.20 19.13 -28.36
N GLU A 591 35.38 18.74 -27.38
CA GLU A 591 34.62 17.49 -27.39
C GLU A 591 33.62 17.37 -28.56
N SER A 592 33.31 18.49 -29.24
CA SER A 592 32.46 18.54 -30.43
C SER A 592 33.22 18.40 -31.75
N ALA A 593 34.56 18.40 -31.73
CA ALA A 593 35.39 18.13 -32.89
C ALA A 593 35.59 16.61 -33.10
N SER A 594 35.85 16.20 -34.33
CA SER A 594 36.21 14.82 -34.66
C SER A 594 37.67 14.73 -35.08
N VAL A 595 38.28 13.57 -34.88
CA VAL A 595 39.64 13.28 -35.35
C VAL A 595 39.61 12.01 -36.19
N ASP A 596 40.11 12.11 -37.41
CA ASP A 596 40.29 10.97 -38.31
C ASP A 596 41.78 10.69 -38.46
N VAL A 597 42.19 9.42 -38.35
CA VAL A 597 43.59 9.01 -38.39
C VAL A 597 43.80 8.14 -39.63
N SER A 598 44.71 8.56 -40.51
CA SER A 598 45.01 7.82 -41.74
C SER A 598 45.83 6.56 -41.46
N GLU A 599 45.69 5.55 -42.32
CA GLU A 599 46.67 4.47 -42.40
C GLU A 599 48.08 5.01 -42.72
N PRO A 600 49.17 4.36 -42.27
CA PRO A 600 50.53 4.78 -42.58
C PRO A 600 50.84 4.73 -44.07
N VAL A 601 51.28 5.86 -44.64
CA VAL A 601 51.75 5.95 -46.02
C VAL A 601 53.27 5.77 -46.04
N ILE A 602 53.73 4.63 -46.55
CA ILE A 602 55.15 4.23 -46.54
C ILE A 602 55.88 4.74 -47.80
N SER A 603 57.06 5.32 -47.61
CA SER A 603 58.03 5.67 -48.65
C SER A 603 59.37 4.96 -48.41
N ALA A 604 60.36 5.18 -49.28
CA ALA A 604 61.68 4.57 -49.12
C ALA A 604 62.44 5.02 -47.86
N GLU A 605 62.13 6.22 -47.33
CA GLU A 605 62.91 6.85 -46.24
C GLU A 605 62.09 7.05 -44.95
N SER A 606 60.76 7.04 -45.04
CA SER A 606 59.86 7.23 -43.89
C SER A 606 58.46 6.70 -44.15
N ALA A 607 57.68 6.52 -43.09
CA ALA A 607 56.21 6.39 -43.17
C ALA A 607 55.52 7.59 -42.53
N VAL A 608 54.35 7.99 -43.04
CA VAL A 608 53.61 9.17 -42.57
C VAL A 608 52.19 8.79 -42.19
N VAL A 609 51.77 9.19 -40.99
CA VAL A 609 50.39 9.13 -40.50
C VAL A 609 49.88 10.55 -40.31
N THR A 610 48.67 10.84 -40.80
CA THR A 610 48.02 12.14 -40.63
C THR A 610 46.79 12.01 -39.74
N LEU A 611 46.67 12.90 -38.76
CA LEU A 611 45.45 13.10 -37.98
C LEU A 611 44.78 14.37 -38.48
N THR A 612 43.59 14.23 -39.06
CA THR A 612 42.78 15.37 -39.48
C THR A 612 41.74 15.63 -38.42
N VAL A 613 41.90 16.72 -37.67
CA VAL A 613 40.90 17.18 -36.72
C VAL A 613 39.95 18.11 -37.45
N THR A 614 38.66 17.79 -37.40
CA THR A 614 37.59 18.61 -38.00
C THR A 614 36.78 19.21 -36.87
N ALA A 615 36.73 20.55 -36.80
CA ALA A 615 35.87 21.24 -35.85
C ALA A 615 34.39 20.93 -36.12
N GLN A 616 33.53 21.24 -35.14
CA GLN A 616 32.09 20.98 -35.23
C GLN A 616 31.45 21.60 -36.49
N ASP A 617 31.98 22.74 -36.97
CA ASP A 617 31.50 23.48 -38.15
C ASP A 617 31.81 22.83 -39.51
N ILE A 618 32.54 21.70 -39.53
CA ILE A 618 33.07 20.99 -40.70
C ILE A 618 33.94 21.80 -41.68
N GLN A 619 34.10 23.11 -41.47
CA GLN A 619 34.84 24.02 -42.34
C GLN A 619 36.26 24.24 -41.82
N VAL A 620 36.44 24.28 -40.51
CA VAL A 620 37.76 24.43 -39.88
C VAL A 620 38.36 23.05 -39.63
N GLN A 621 39.48 22.80 -40.29
CA GLN A 621 40.27 21.58 -40.14
C GLN A 621 41.71 21.93 -39.78
N GLU A 622 42.30 21.12 -38.93
CA GLU A 622 43.72 21.18 -38.57
C GLU A 622 44.32 19.79 -38.75
N VAL A 623 45.49 19.74 -39.37
CA VAL A 623 46.17 18.47 -39.68
C VAL A 623 47.44 18.37 -38.84
N TYR A 624 47.55 17.26 -38.11
CA TYR A 624 48.75 16.85 -37.40
C TYR A 624 49.38 15.69 -38.15
N THR A 625 50.70 15.67 -38.25
CA THR A 625 51.45 14.66 -39.00
C THR A 625 52.45 13.98 -38.07
N VAL A 626 52.41 12.66 -38.02
CA VAL A 626 53.44 11.83 -37.39
C VAL A 626 54.26 11.20 -38.51
N THR A 627 55.55 11.50 -38.54
CA THR A 627 56.51 10.93 -39.47
C THR A 627 57.37 9.90 -38.75
N PHE A 628 57.25 8.64 -39.15
CA PHE A 628 58.13 7.57 -38.71
C PHE A 628 59.36 7.53 -39.62
N THR A 629 60.54 7.88 -39.10
CA THR A 629 61.81 7.80 -39.85
C THR A 629 62.43 6.43 -39.64
N PHE A 630 62.88 5.77 -40.70
CA PHE A 630 63.57 4.48 -40.58
C PHE A 630 65.02 4.68 -40.10
N GLY A 631 65.48 3.87 -39.15
CA GLY A 631 66.87 3.79 -38.76
C GLY A 631 67.78 3.26 -39.88
N GLU A 632 69.10 3.24 -39.67
CA GLU A 632 70.06 2.73 -40.67
C GLU A 632 69.96 1.20 -40.84
N PRO A 633 70.08 0.64 -42.06
CA PRO A 633 70.12 -0.80 -42.28
C PRO A 633 71.36 -1.40 -41.64
N SER A 634 71.20 -2.57 -41.00
CA SER A 634 72.31 -3.26 -40.36
C SER A 634 73.33 -3.80 -41.37
N THR A 635 74.61 -3.80 -40.96
CA THR A 635 75.76 -4.34 -41.71
C THR A 635 76.27 -5.65 -41.10
N ASP A 636 75.55 -6.24 -40.14
CA ASP A 636 75.97 -7.47 -39.46
C ASP A 636 75.78 -8.70 -40.36
N VAL A 637 76.90 -9.34 -40.70
CA VAL A 637 76.99 -10.54 -41.57
C VAL A 637 77.33 -11.80 -40.77
N THR A 638 77.18 -11.75 -39.45
CA THR A 638 77.53 -12.89 -38.60
C THR A 638 76.37 -13.86 -38.40
N LEU A 639 76.71 -15.12 -38.12
CA LEU A 639 75.74 -16.15 -37.77
C LEU A 639 75.73 -16.32 -36.25
N ASN A 640 74.55 -16.55 -35.68
CA ASN A 640 74.39 -17.02 -34.31
C ASN A 640 74.74 -18.51 -34.22
N LYS A 641 74.32 -19.28 -35.22
CA LYS A 641 74.34 -20.74 -35.15
C LYS A 641 74.55 -21.37 -36.52
N VAL A 642 75.21 -22.50 -36.53
CA VAL A 642 75.26 -23.42 -37.66
C VAL A 642 74.71 -24.75 -37.20
N MET A 643 73.97 -25.43 -38.07
CA MET A 643 73.35 -26.71 -37.81
C MET A 643 73.65 -27.71 -38.93
N PHE A 644 73.80 -28.97 -38.57
CA PHE A 644 73.97 -30.10 -39.47
C PHE A 644 72.82 -31.09 -39.25
N ASP A 645 72.04 -31.38 -40.29
CA ASP A 645 70.81 -32.18 -40.22
C ASP A 645 69.80 -31.69 -39.16
N GLY A 646 69.80 -30.39 -38.88
CA GLY A 646 68.96 -29.75 -37.88
C GLY A 646 69.54 -29.73 -36.45
N GLU A 647 70.67 -30.41 -36.19
CA GLU A 647 71.35 -30.40 -34.89
C GLU A 647 72.39 -29.27 -34.82
N THR A 648 72.50 -28.60 -33.66
CA THR A 648 73.46 -27.52 -33.44
C THR A 648 74.91 -28.00 -33.60
N PHE A 649 75.71 -27.24 -34.34
CA PHE A 649 77.16 -27.38 -34.31
C PHE A 649 77.76 -26.52 -33.19
N GLU A 650 77.88 -27.11 -32.00
CA GLU A 650 78.33 -26.44 -30.77
C GLU A 650 79.76 -25.88 -30.83
N GLU A 651 80.59 -26.36 -31.77
CA GLU A 651 81.95 -25.85 -31.98
C GLU A 651 82.02 -24.62 -32.89
N PHE A 652 80.87 -24.08 -33.31
CA PHE A 652 80.82 -22.88 -34.13
C PHE A 652 81.30 -21.64 -33.36
N ASP A 653 82.30 -20.96 -33.91
CA ASP A 653 82.82 -19.67 -33.45
C ASP A 653 82.73 -18.66 -34.60
N VAL A 654 81.93 -17.61 -34.42
CA VAL A 654 81.69 -16.56 -35.41
C VAL A 654 82.98 -15.96 -36.02
N ALA A 655 84.09 -15.94 -35.27
CA ALA A 655 85.38 -15.43 -35.75
C ALA A 655 86.11 -16.43 -36.68
N LYS A 656 85.81 -17.73 -36.58
CA LYS A 656 86.42 -18.79 -37.36
C LYS A 656 85.64 -19.04 -38.65
N LYS A 657 86.31 -18.90 -39.79
CA LYS A 657 85.70 -18.98 -41.13
C LYS A 657 85.83 -20.36 -41.79
N SER A 658 86.48 -21.33 -41.15
CA SER A 658 86.69 -22.67 -41.68
C SER A 658 86.65 -23.74 -40.57
N TYR A 659 85.99 -24.86 -40.83
CA TYR A 659 85.78 -25.95 -39.88
C TYR A 659 86.03 -27.30 -40.53
N ASP A 660 86.61 -28.22 -39.76
CA ASP A 660 86.78 -29.62 -40.13
C ASP A 660 85.89 -30.48 -39.22
N ILE A 661 85.04 -31.31 -39.80
CA ILE A 661 84.02 -32.12 -39.14
C ILE A 661 84.28 -33.58 -39.48
N GLU A 662 84.31 -34.45 -38.47
CA GLU A 662 84.42 -35.90 -38.66
C GLU A 662 83.05 -36.57 -38.43
N LEU A 663 82.55 -37.25 -39.44
CA LEU A 663 81.31 -38.01 -39.47
C LEU A 663 81.56 -39.45 -39.02
N SER A 664 80.54 -40.11 -38.46
CA SER A 664 80.66 -41.49 -37.96
C SER A 664 81.06 -42.50 -39.05
N PHE A 665 81.74 -43.59 -38.65
CA PHE A 665 82.13 -44.66 -39.58
C PHE A 665 80.92 -45.23 -40.32
N GLY A 666 80.98 -45.25 -41.66
CA GLY A 666 79.94 -45.81 -42.53
C GLY A 666 78.89 -44.82 -43.04
N THR A 667 79.02 -43.52 -42.77
CA THR A 667 78.14 -42.48 -43.34
C THR A 667 78.21 -42.47 -44.88
N THR A 668 77.03 -42.49 -45.54
CA THR A 668 76.91 -42.47 -47.01
C THR A 668 76.36 -41.17 -47.58
N ASP A 669 75.77 -40.31 -46.74
CA ASP A 669 75.17 -39.04 -47.11
C ASP A 669 75.77 -37.91 -46.25
N TYR A 670 76.04 -36.75 -46.86
CA TYR A 670 76.52 -35.57 -46.12
C TYR A 670 75.35 -34.82 -45.46
N PRO A 671 75.58 -34.17 -44.31
CA PRO A 671 74.51 -33.51 -43.58
C PRO A 671 73.94 -32.32 -44.35
N VAL A 672 72.68 -31.97 -44.12
CA VAL A 672 72.10 -30.71 -44.60
C VAL A 672 72.59 -29.58 -43.71
N ILE A 673 73.21 -28.55 -44.31
CA ILE A 673 73.64 -27.36 -43.57
C ILE A 673 72.47 -26.38 -43.50
N THR A 674 72.09 -26.00 -42.29
CA THR A 674 71.21 -24.86 -42.02
C THR A 674 71.91 -23.90 -41.06
N VAL A 675 71.53 -22.63 -41.09
CA VAL A 675 72.17 -21.60 -40.27
C VAL A 675 71.12 -20.70 -39.66
N GLU A 676 71.52 -20.00 -38.61
CA GLU A 676 70.75 -18.94 -37.98
C GLU A 676 71.61 -17.67 -38.02
N GLU A 677 71.13 -16.68 -38.75
CA GLU A 677 71.75 -15.36 -38.84
C GLU A 677 71.67 -14.65 -37.49
N LYS A 678 72.70 -13.86 -37.14
CA LYS A 678 72.67 -13.02 -35.95
C LYS A 678 71.76 -11.81 -36.14
N ASP A 679 71.76 -11.28 -37.35
CA ASP A 679 70.75 -10.33 -37.80
C ASP A 679 69.67 -11.10 -38.55
N GLU A 680 68.48 -11.13 -37.98
CA GLU A 680 67.28 -11.78 -38.54
C GLU A 680 66.87 -11.24 -39.92
N ASN A 681 67.42 -10.09 -40.34
CA ASN A 681 67.20 -9.52 -41.67
C ASN A 681 68.36 -9.77 -42.66
N ALA A 682 69.44 -10.43 -42.22
CA ALA A 682 70.48 -10.92 -43.12
C ALA A 682 69.96 -12.12 -43.93
N THR A 683 70.54 -12.34 -45.12
CA THR A 683 70.17 -13.46 -46.00
C THR A 683 71.35 -14.41 -46.18
N THR A 684 71.07 -15.72 -46.21
CA THR A 684 72.10 -16.74 -46.37
C THR A 684 71.93 -17.60 -47.61
N VAL A 685 73.06 -17.98 -48.20
CA VAL A 685 73.12 -18.91 -49.33
C VAL A 685 74.12 -20.01 -48.98
N VAL A 686 73.64 -21.26 -48.96
CA VAL A 686 74.46 -22.46 -48.77
C VAL A 686 74.83 -23.05 -50.13
N SER A 687 76.11 -23.36 -50.34
CA SER A 687 76.56 -23.99 -51.58
C SER A 687 76.23 -25.48 -51.62
N GLU A 688 76.20 -26.07 -52.82
CA GLU A 688 76.30 -27.52 -52.96
C GLU A 688 77.66 -28.03 -52.45
N TYR A 689 77.70 -29.32 -52.12
CA TYR A 689 78.93 -30.01 -51.69
C TYR A 689 79.90 -30.22 -52.86
N VAL A 690 81.18 -29.97 -52.60
CA VAL A 690 82.29 -30.24 -53.50
C VAL A 690 83.19 -31.31 -52.90
N GLU A 691 83.23 -32.50 -53.50
CA GLU A 691 84.06 -33.61 -53.05
C GLU A 691 85.49 -33.53 -53.62
N GLN A 692 86.49 -33.64 -52.74
CA GLN A 692 87.90 -33.83 -53.11
C GLN A 692 88.53 -34.94 -52.26
N GLY A 693 88.49 -36.17 -52.77
CA GLY A 693 89.10 -37.33 -52.11
C GLY A 693 88.22 -37.88 -50.99
N VAL A 694 88.74 -37.92 -49.75
CA VAL A 694 87.99 -38.33 -48.54
C VAL A 694 87.39 -37.15 -47.78
N VAL A 695 87.45 -35.95 -48.37
CA VAL A 695 86.92 -34.71 -47.80
C VAL A 695 85.85 -34.16 -48.74
N ALA A 696 84.70 -33.77 -48.20
CA ALA A 696 83.72 -32.94 -48.91
C ALA A 696 83.64 -31.56 -48.28
N THR A 697 83.51 -30.51 -49.10
CA THR A 697 83.47 -29.12 -48.65
C THR A 697 82.17 -28.44 -49.07
N ALA A 698 81.58 -27.63 -48.18
CA ALA A 698 80.48 -26.72 -48.49
C ALA A 698 80.73 -25.33 -47.88
N THR A 699 80.13 -24.27 -48.44
CA THR A 699 80.22 -22.90 -47.92
C THR A 699 78.86 -22.30 -47.61
N VAL A 700 78.84 -21.37 -46.65
CA VAL A 700 77.68 -20.53 -46.33
C VAL A 700 78.08 -19.07 -46.52
N THR A 701 77.39 -18.35 -47.40
CA THR A 701 77.56 -16.91 -47.62
C THR A 701 76.42 -16.16 -46.93
N VAL A 702 76.76 -15.21 -46.06
CA VAL A 702 75.82 -14.33 -45.35
C VAL A 702 75.89 -12.93 -45.99
N THR A 703 74.74 -12.34 -46.32
CA THR A 703 74.62 -10.96 -46.81
C THR A 703 73.80 -10.15 -45.80
N ALA A 704 74.32 -9.02 -45.30
CA ALA A 704 73.63 -8.19 -44.31
C ALA A 704 72.37 -7.51 -44.88
N GLN A 705 71.57 -6.93 -43.99
CA GLN A 705 70.34 -6.21 -44.32
C GLN A 705 70.54 -5.05 -45.32
N ASP A 706 71.75 -4.47 -45.38
CA ASP A 706 72.14 -3.44 -46.36
C ASP A 706 72.27 -3.96 -47.82
N GLY A 707 72.26 -5.28 -48.02
CA GLY A 707 72.41 -5.93 -49.32
C GLY A 707 73.81 -5.81 -49.95
N GLN A 708 74.78 -5.21 -49.26
CA GLN A 708 76.13 -4.95 -49.77
C GLN A 708 77.24 -5.63 -48.96
N THR A 709 77.09 -5.74 -47.64
CA THR A 709 78.09 -6.37 -46.78
C THR A 709 77.92 -7.89 -46.80
N GLN A 710 79.01 -8.66 -47.03
CA GLN A 710 78.99 -10.14 -47.11
C GLN A 710 80.13 -10.82 -46.34
N GLU A 711 79.87 -12.02 -45.82
CA GLU A 711 80.86 -12.90 -45.14
C GLU A 711 80.66 -14.37 -45.57
N VAL A 712 81.73 -15.18 -45.57
CA VAL A 712 81.68 -16.60 -46.02
C VAL A 712 82.30 -17.55 -44.98
N TYR A 713 81.57 -18.60 -44.61
CA TYR A 713 82.02 -19.71 -43.75
C TYR A 713 82.19 -20.99 -44.57
N THR A 714 83.23 -21.80 -44.27
CA THR A 714 83.57 -23.03 -45.00
C THR A 714 83.58 -24.25 -44.08
N PHE A 715 82.98 -25.37 -44.50
CA PHE A 715 82.88 -26.60 -43.72
C PHE A 715 83.43 -27.79 -44.51
N ASN A 716 84.40 -28.51 -43.94
CA ASN A 716 85.04 -29.70 -44.52
C ASN A 716 84.64 -30.95 -43.73
N PHE A 717 84.17 -32.01 -44.40
CA PHE A 717 83.68 -33.24 -43.77
C PHE A 717 84.57 -34.44 -44.07
N THR A 718 84.89 -35.25 -43.07
CA THR A 718 85.66 -36.52 -43.12
C THR A 718 84.88 -37.66 -42.46
N ILE A 719 85.23 -38.94 -42.66
CA ILE A 719 84.51 -40.10 -42.07
C ILE A 719 85.44 -40.92 -41.14
N ALA A 720 85.00 -41.19 -39.90
CA ALA A 720 85.71 -41.86 -38.80
C ALA A 720 85.96 -43.37 -39.02
N ALA A 721 86.78 -44.01 -38.16
CA ALA A 721 87.30 -45.37 -38.36
C ALA A 721 86.77 -46.54 -37.46
N SER A 722 86.04 -46.34 -36.33
CA SER A 722 85.48 -47.41 -35.43
C SER A 722 84.31 -47.00 -34.46
N LEU A 723 83.68 -47.94 -33.70
CA LEU A 723 82.49 -47.76 -32.78
C LEU A 723 82.83 -47.37 -31.30
N SER A 724 81.89 -46.77 -30.53
CA SER A 724 82.01 -46.19 -29.16
C SER A 724 81.67 -47.12 -27.95
N ASP A 725 82.29 -46.93 -26.77
CA ASP A 725 82.17 -47.78 -25.54
C ASP A 725 81.55 -47.10 -24.28
N ILE A 726 80.99 -45.88 -24.39
CA ILE A 726 80.43 -45.11 -23.25
C ILE A 726 79.02 -45.59 -22.85
N ALA A 727 78.81 -45.98 -21.57
CA ALA A 727 77.53 -46.48 -21.03
C ALA A 727 77.05 -45.77 -19.74
N THR A 728 77.28 -44.47 -19.58
CA THR A 728 76.84 -43.66 -18.41
C THR A 728 75.59 -42.84 -18.72
N LEU A 729 74.92 -42.33 -17.68
CA LEU A 729 73.86 -41.32 -17.80
C LEU A 729 74.41 -39.91 -17.58
N GLU A 730 73.92 -38.96 -18.38
CA GLU A 730 74.06 -37.52 -18.17
C GLU A 730 72.96 -36.98 -17.24
N GLU A 731 71.75 -37.54 -17.34
CA GLU A 731 70.57 -37.09 -16.57
C GLU A 731 69.71 -38.27 -16.10
N LEU A 732 69.13 -38.14 -14.91
CA LEU A 732 68.10 -39.02 -14.36
C LEU A 732 67.03 -38.16 -13.66
N MET A 733 65.79 -38.26 -14.11
CA MET A 733 64.68 -37.40 -13.68
C MET A 733 63.46 -38.21 -13.23
N ILE A 734 62.68 -37.60 -12.34
CA ILE A 734 61.36 -38.06 -11.89
C ILE A 734 60.37 -36.92 -12.12
N ASP A 735 59.32 -37.14 -12.90
CA ASP A 735 58.34 -36.12 -13.35
C ASP A 735 59.01 -34.86 -13.92
N GLY A 736 60.10 -35.04 -14.67
CA GLY A 736 60.89 -33.95 -15.25
C GLY A 736 61.79 -33.19 -14.26
N ILE A 737 61.83 -33.60 -12.98
CA ILE A 737 62.72 -33.02 -11.96
C ILE A 737 63.94 -33.92 -11.80
N MET A 738 65.13 -33.33 -11.84
CA MET A 738 66.38 -34.05 -11.63
C MET A 738 66.40 -34.71 -10.25
N VAL A 739 66.78 -35.98 -10.18
CA VAL A 739 66.86 -36.73 -8.91
C VAL A 739 67.88 -36.05 -8.01
N ASP A 740 67.46 -35.71 -6.79
CA ASP A 740 68.32 -35.03 -5.82
C ASP A 740 69.57 -35.86 -5.52
N GLY A 741 70.73 -35.21 -5.56
CA GLY A 741 72.03 -35.87 -5.41
C GLY A 741 72.46 -36.79 -6.55
N PHE A 742 71.88 -36.68 -7.76
CA PHE A 742 72.30 -37.46 -8.92
C PHE A 742 73.79 -37.29 -9.23
N ALA A 743 74.48 -38.42 -9.42
CA ALA A 743 75.83 -38.48 -9.94
C ALA A 743 76.00 -39.69 -10.85
N GLU A 744 76.77 -39.55 -11.93
CA GLU A 744 76.98 -40.60 -12.94
C GLU A 744 77.48 -41.95 -12.38
N ASN A 745 78.09 -41.96 -11.20
CA ASN A 745 78.64 -43.13 -10.53
C ASN A 745 77.80 -43.65 -9.35
N VAL A 746 76.67 -43.00 -9.03
CA VAL A 746 75.72 -43.45 -7.99
C VAL A 746 74.57 -44.19 -8.66
N THR A 747 74.36 -45.46 -8.27
CA THR A 747 73.43 -46.39 -8.94
C THR A 747 72.16 -46.69 -8.14
N GLU A 748 71.90 -46.00 -7.02
CA GLU A 748 70.73 -46.23 -6.17
C GLU A 748 70.21 -44.92 -5.55
N TYR A 749 68.87 -44.71 -5.62
CA TYR A 749 68.18 -43.51 -5.14
C TYR A 749 66.88 -43.89 -4.41
N ASN A 750 66.58 -43.27 -3.26
CA ASN A 750 65.36 -43.51 -2.49
C ASN A 750 64.43 -42.28 -2.54
N ILE A 751 63.16 -42.49 -2.87
CA ILE A 751 62.18 -41.44 -3.14
C ILE A 751 60.94 -41.66 -2.27
N LEU A 752 60.51 -40.60 -1.57
CA LEU A 752 59.31 -40.60 -0.72
C LEU A 752 58.18 -39.85 -1.43
N LEU A 753 57.05 -40.53 -1.61
CA LEU A 753 55.84 -40.03 -2.26
C LEU A 753 54.78 -39.61 -1.21
N PRO A 754 53.91 -38.63 -1.51
CA PRO A 754 52.80 -38.25 -0.64
C PRO A 754 51.84 -39.40 -0.33
N TYR A 755 51.13 -39.35 0.81
CA TYR A 755 50.13 -40.37 1.17
C TYR A 755 49.03 -40.46 0.10
N GLY A 756 48.64 -41.69 -0.28
CA GLY A 756 47.61 -41.94 -1.29
C GLY A 756 48.11 -41.99 -2.73
N THR A 757 49.42 -41.81 -2.98
CA THR A 757 49.99 -42.01 -4.32
C THR A 757 49.88 -43.48 -4.75
N THR A 758 49.16 -43.74 -5.84
CA THR A 758 48.88 -45.10 -6.35
C THR A 758 49.61 -45.44 -7.64
N ALA A 759 50.15 -44.44 -8.34
CA ALA A 759 50.92 -44.57 -9.58
C ALA A 759 52.38 -44.18 -9.35
N ILE A 760 53.29 -44.82 -10.09
CA ILE A 760 54.70 -44.45 -10.07
C ILE A 760 54.85 -43.18 -10.92
N PRO A 761 55.57 -42.16 -10.44
CA PRO A 761 55.88 -40.98 -11.24
C PRO A 761 56.72 -41.34 -12.48
N GLU A 762 56.68 -40.49 -13.50
CA GLU A 762 57.38 -40.73 -14.76
C GLU A 762 58.90 -40.69 -14.53
N VAL A 763 59.61 -41.74 -14.94
CA VAL A 763 61.08 -41.79 -14.88
C VAL A 763 61.63 -41.59 -16.28
N THR A 764 62.44 -40.55 -16.46
CA THR A 764 63.16 -40.28 -17.71
C THR A 764 64.67 -40.20 -17.44
N ALA A 765 65.47 -40.46 -18.48
CA ALA A 765 66.92 -40.43 -18.37
C ALA A 765 67.57 -40.13 -19.73
N LYS A 766 68.80 -39.62 -19.71
CA LYS A 766 69.59 -39.29 -20.90
C LYS A 766 70.96 -39.96 -20.81
N ALA A 767 71.33 -40.74 -21.83
CA ALA A 767 72.65 -41.37 -21.90
C ALA A 767 73.72 -40.33 -22.25
N SER A 768 74.93 -40.44 -21.68
CA SER A 768 76.06 -39.53 -21.97
C SER A 768 76.60 -39.67 -23.40
N SER A 769 76.23 -40.73 -24.11
CA SER A 769 76.57 -40.92 -25.53
C SER A 769 75.29 -41.05 -26.34
N SER A 770 75.17 -40.25 -27.40
CA SER A 770 74.01 -40.25 -28.31
C SER A 770 73.82 -41.56 -29.07
N VAL A 771 74.86 -42.40 -29.12
CA VAL A 771 74.85 -43.71 -29.78
C VAL A 771 74.69 -44.88 -28.80
N ALA A 772 74.51 -44.61 -27.51
CA ALA A 772 74.22 -45.64 -26.50
C ALA A 772 72.72 -45.94 -26.44
N ASN A 773 72.36 -47.22 -26.21
CA ASN A 773 70.98 -47.67 -26.07
C ASN A 773 70.53 -47.59 -24.60
N LEU A 774 69.39 -46.94 -24.36
CA LEU A 774 68.80 -46.71 -23.04
C LEU A 774 67.51 -47.53 -22.86
N VAL A 775 67.37 -48.24 -21.74
CA VAL A 775 66.17 -49.03 -21.40
C VAL A 775 65.74 -48.75 -19.96
N ILE A 776 64.50 -48.30 -19.77
CA ILE A 776 63.87 -48.11 -18.46
C ILE A 776 62.90 -49.28 -18.22
N SER A 777 62.95 -49.89 -17.04
CA SER A 777 62.07 -51.01 -16.70
C SER A 777 60.66 -50.53 -16.36
N ASP A 778 59.64 -51.20 -16.89
CA ASP A 778 58.25 -50.95 -16.50
C ASP A 778 58.02 -51.33 -15.04
N ALA A 779 57.50 -50.40 -14.25
CA ALA A 779 56.84 -50.68 -12.99
C ALA A 779 55.50 -49.93 -12.99
N VAL A 780 54.40 -50.62 -12.70
CA VAL A 780 53.04 -50.15 -13.04
C VAL A 780 52.24 -49.73 -11.80
N LYS A 781 52.70 -50.05 -10.58
CA LYS A 781 51.96 -49.75 -9.33
C LYS A 781 52.90 -49.52 -8.15
N VAL A 782 52.54 -48.58 -7.28
CA VAL A 782 53.20 -48.39 -5.98
C VAL A 782 52.53 -49.30 -4.95
N GLU A 783 53.24 -50.33 -4.45
CA GLU A 783 52.79 -51.19 -3.34
C GLU A 783 53.83 -51.16 -2.22
N GLU A 784 53.61 -50.34 -1.18
CA GLU A 784 54.48 -50.09 0.00
C GLU A 784 55.94 -49.67 -0.31
N ALA A 785 56.66 -50.41 -1.15
CA ALA A 785 57.91 -50.03 -1.81
C ALA A 785 58.00 -50.62 -3.23
N THR A 786 58.28 -49.79 -4.24
CA THR A 786 58.46 -50.23 -5.65
C THR A 786 59.80 -49.73 -6.22
N THR A 787 60.49 -50.54 -7.04
CA THR A 787 61.77 -50.17 -7.67
C THR A 787 61.66 -50.05 -9.20
N VAL A 788 62.20 -48.96 -9.77
CA VAL A 788 62.41 -48.77 -11.23
C VAL A 788 63.91 -48.86 -11.54
N LYS A 789 64.28 -49.49 -12.67
CA LYS A 789 65.68 -49.59 -13.13
C LYS A 789 65.88 -48.91 -14.48
N VAL A 790 66.96 -48.16 -14.61
CA VAL A 790 67.43 -47.55 -15.87
C VAL A 790 68.74 -48.21 -16.29
N THR A 791 68.78 -48.83 -17.47
CA THR A 791 69.95 -49.53 -18.02
C THR A 791 70.48 -48.82 -19.26
N VAL A 792 71.78 -48.50 -19.28
CA VAL A 792 72.48 -47.91 -20.43
C VAL A 792 73.42 -48.96 -21.03
N THR A 793 73.42 -49.13 -22.36
CA THR A 793 74.31 -50.02 -23.12
C THR A 793 75.06 -49.19 -24.18
N ALA A 794 76.39 -49.23 -24.21
CA ALA A 794 77.20 -48.49 -25.20
C ALA A 794 77.00 -49.00 -26.65
N GLN A 795 77.49 -48.23 -27.63
CA GLN A 795 77.37 -48.55 -29.07
C GLN A 795 78.08 -49.88 -29.44
N ASP A 796 79.13 -50.26 -28.70
CA ASP A 796 79.80 -51.55 -28.84
C ASP A 796 78.91 -52.77 -28.51
N GLY A 797 77.76 -52.56 -27.85
CA GLY A 797 76.83 -53.60 -27.41
C GLY A 797 77.31 -54.44 -26.21
N ILE A 798 78.49 -54.15 -25.68
CA ILE A 798 79.19 -54.90 -24.64
C ILE A 798 79.14 -54.14 -23.30
N THR A 799 79.43 -52.84 -23.30
CA THR A 799 79.57 -52.05 -22.06
C THR A 799 78.19 -51.63 -21.53
N LYS A 800 77.88 -51.91 -20.24
CA LYS A 800 76.55 -51.63 -19.63
C LYS A 800 76.61 -51.07 -18.20
N LYS A 801 75.68 -50.19 -17.82
CA LYS A 801 75.50 -49.64 -16.44
C LYS A 801 74.02 -49.56 -16.06
N VAL A 802 73.67 -49.76 -14.77
CA VAL A 802 72.28 -49.81 -14.27
C VAL A 802 72.08 -48.89 -13.05
N TYR A 803 71.03 -48.08 -13.05
CA TYR A 803 70.62 -47.16 -11.98
C TYR A 803 69.26 -47.59 -11.41
N GLN A 804 69.08 -47.57 -10.08
CA GLN A 804 67.88 -48.07 -9.38
C GLN A 804 67.20 -46.94 -8.58
N LEU A 805 65.87 -46.81 -8.70
CA LEU A 805 65.04 -45.83 -8.01
C LEU A 805 64.02 -46.56 -7.14
N ASN A 806 64.10 -46.40 -5.81
CA ASN A 806 63.24 -47.04 -4.82
C ASN A 806 62.18 -46.04 -4.31
N PHE A 807 60.91 -46.23 -4.67
CA PHE A 807 59.79 -45.40 -4.25
C PHE A 807 59.10 -45.95 -3.00
N THR A 808 58.78 -45.09 -2.04
CA THR A 808 57.99 -45.39 -0.82
C THR A 808 56.88 -44.35 -0.63
N VAL A 809 55.77 -44.69 0.02
CA VAL A 809 54.63 -43.77 0.25
C VAL A 809 54.58 -43.34 1.71
N ALA A 810 54.31 -42.05 1.97
CA ALA A 810 54.13 -41.51 3.30
C ALA A 810 52.91 -42.12 4.02
N LEU A 811 52.95 -42.24 5.35
CA LEU A 811 51.85 -42.76 6.17
C LEU A 811 50.70 -41.74 6.30
N PRO A 812 49.42 -42.18 6.46
CA PRO A 812 48.31 -41.26 6.69
C PRO A 812 48.39 -40.53 8.02
N LYS A 813 47.88 -39.30 8.07
CA LYS A 813 47.66 -38.58 9.33
C LYS A 813 46.42 -39.09 10.08
N THR A 814 46.49 -39.11 11.40
CA THR A 814 45.48 -39.69 12.31
C THR A 814 44.78 -38.65 13.20
N ASP A 815 44.98 -37.35 12.97
CA ASP A 815 44.38 -36.28 13.77
C ASP A 815 42.94 -35.96 13.32
N ALA A 816 41.96 -36.29 14.18
CA ALA A 816 40.54 -35.97 14.01
C ALA A 816 40.05 -34.94 15.06
N SER A 817 40.94 -34.14 15.62
CA SER A 817 40.59 -33.16 16.65
C SER A 817 39.68 -32.03 16.13
N ILE A 818 38.87 -31.49 17.03
CA ILE A 818 38.05 -30.28 16.84
C ILE A 818 38.68 -29.18 17.70
N THR A 819 38.75 -27.96 17.18
CA THR A 819 39.29 -26.81 17.93
C THR A 819 38.20 -25.91 18.49
N SER A 820 37.04 -25.78 17.81
CA SER A 820 35.90 -25.02 18.34
C SER A 820 34.59 -25.40 17.67
N ILE A 821 33.48 -25.11 18.37
CA ILE A 821 32.11 -25.33 17.91
C ILE A 821 31.28 -24.12 18.30
N THR A 822 30.60 -23.52 17.33
CA THR A 822 29.66 -22.41 17.55
C THR A 822 28.29 -22.75 16.99
N VAL A 823 27.23 -22.41 17.74
CA VAL A 823 25.82 -22.61 17.35
C VAL A 823 25.10 -21.27 17.41
N GLY A 824 24.49 -20.83 16.31
CA GLY A 824 23.82 -19.52 16.23
C GLY A 824 24.76 -18.34 16.57
N GLY A 825 26.06 -18.49 16.33
CA GLY A 825 27.10 -17.51 16.69
C GLY A 825 27.59 -17.56 18.14
N LYS A 826 27.03 -18.43 18.99
CA LYS A 826 27.49 -18.62 20.37
C LYS A 826 28.47 -19.79 20.46
N ASP A 827 29.63 -19.54 21.05
CA ASP A 827 30.62 -20.59 21.34
C ASP A 827 30.09 -21.53 22.43
N LEU A 828 30.16 -22.83 22.17
CA LEU A 828 29.78 -23.87 23.14
C LEU A 828 30.89 -24.17 24.14
N GLY A 829 32.09 -23.59 23.97
CA GLY A 829 33.23 -23.83 24.84
C GLY A 829 33.70 -25.28 24.70
N TYR A 830 33.92 -25.72 23.45
CA TYR A 830 34.25 -27.11 23.17
C TYR A 830 35.46 -27.59 23.98
N THR A 831 35.30 -28.74 24.62
CA THR A 831 36.34 -29.51 25.29
C THR A 831 36.39 -30.92 24.72
N SER A 832 37.60 -31.46 24.54
CA SER A 832 37.81 -32.76 23.88
C SER A 832 37.25 -33.96 24.66
N ASP A 833 36.94 -33.79 25.95
CA ASP A 833 36.38 -34.80 26.84
C ASP A 833 34.84 -34.84 26.86
N GLN A 834 34.17 -33.87 26.26
CA GLN A 834 32.71 -33.82 26.15
C GLN A 834 32.24 -34.28 24.77
N GLY A 835 31.47 -35.37 24.72
CA GLY A 835 30.89 -35.92 23.49
C GLY A 835 29.49 -35.40 23.14
N ASN A 836 28.79 -34.76 24.08
CA ASN A 836 27.41 -34.29 23.92
C ASN A 836 27.27 -32.88 24.51
N TYR A 837 26.65 -31.99 23.74
CA TYR A 837 26.30 -30.64 24.15
C TYR A 837 24.78 -30.46 24.08
N THR A 838 24.27 -29.50 24.85
CA THR A 838 22.87 -29.08 24.80
C THR A 838 22.81 -27.60 24.46
N PHE A 839 21.92 -27.23 23.54
CA PHE A 839 21.69 -25.83 23.19
C PHE A 839 20.22 -25.47 23.38
N GLY A 840 19.97 -24.46 24.22
CA GLY A 840 18.65 -23.92 24.44
C GLY A 840 18.24 -23.03 23.27
N VAL A 841 17.09 -23.30 22.67
CA VAL A 841 16.49 -22.45 21.64
C VAL A 841 15.32 -21.69 22.23
N ALA A 842 15.16 -20.42 21.82
CA ALA A 842 14.05 -19.60 22.28
C ALA A 842 12.71 -20.24 21.86
N PRO A 843 11.66 -20.15 22.68
CA PRO A 843 10.34 -20.76 22.38
C PRO A 843 9.64 -20.21 21.14
N ASP A 844 10.03 -19.04 20.65
CA ASP A 844 9.53 -18.43 19.42
C ASP A 844 10.44 -18.68 18.20
N ALA A 845 11.55 -19.42 18.35
CA ALA A 845 12.40 -19.82 17.24
C ALA A 845 11.60 -20.68 16.25
N VAL A 846 11.84 -20.47 14.95
CA VAL A 846 11.17 -21.22 13.86
C VAL A 846 12.11 -22.12 13.07
N GLU A 847 13.43 -21.97 13.25
CA GLU A 847 14.47 -22.72 12.56
C GLU A 847 15.60 -23.12 13.51
N VAL A 848 16.24 -24.26 13.25
CA VAL A 848 17.40 -24.73 14.02
C VAL A 848 18.60 -23.79 13.78
N PRO A 849 19.25 -23.26 14.84
CA PRO A 849 20.41 -22.39 14.69
C PRO A 849 21.57 -23.09 13.97
N ALA A 850 22.25 -22.39 13.05
CA ALA A 850 23.34 -22.97 12.27
C ALA A 850 24.55 -23.37 13.12
N THR A 851 25.15 -24.53 12.81
CA THR A 851 26.35 -25.07 13.46
C THR A 851 27.61 -24.81 12.62
N VAL A 852 28.67 -24.31 13.25
CA VAL A 852 29.99 -24.15 12.62
C VAL A 852 31.04 -24.82 13.50
N VAL A 853 31.96 -25.55 12.87
CA VAL A 853 33.00 -26.35 13.54
C VAL A 853 34.35 -26.07 12.89
N ILE A 854 35.37 -25.87 13.71
CA ILE A 854 36.76 -25.73 13.26
C ILE A 854 37.51 -27.02 13.58
N LYS A 855 38.15 -27.61 12.58
CA LYS A 855 38.94 -28.84 12.68
C LYS A 855 40.41 -28.55 13.01
N GLY A 856 41.06 -29.43 13.76
CA GLY A 856 42.47 -29.29 14.14
C GLY A 856 43.46 -29.57 13.02
N ASP A 857 43.16 -30.52 12.12
CA ASP A 857 44.02 -30.87 10.98
C ASP A 857 43.38 -30.45 9.64
N ALA A 858 44.18 -29.82 8.78
CA ALA A 858 43.79 -29.37 7.45
C ALA A 858 43.46 -30.53 6.47
N ASP A 859 43.94 -31.74 6.73
CA ASP A 859 43.69 -32.94 5.93
C ASP A 859 42.52 -33.80 6.47
N ALA A 860 41.97 -33.45 7.64
CA ALA A 860 40.75 -34.09 8.16
C ALA A 860 39.49 -33.63 7.41
N THR A 861 38.48 -34.50 7.33
CA THR A 861 37.16 -34.20 6.76
C THR A 861 36.13 -34.00 7.86
N ILE A 862 35.10 -33.19 7.60
CA ILE A 862 34.02 -32.94 8.55
C ILE A 862 32.66 -33.17 7.89
N VAL A 863 31.76 -33.84 8.61
CA VAL A 863 30.36 -34.03 8.26
C VAL A 863 29.51 -33.50 9.42
N ILE A 864 28.59 -32.58 9.12
CA ILE A 864 27.61 -32.06 10.07
C ILE A 864 26.23 -32.50 9.58
N ASP A 865 25.56 -33.34 10.34
CA ASP A 865 24.19 -33.77 10.13
C ASP A 865 23.29 -32.92 11.03
N GLU A 866 22.68 -31.88 10.47
CA GLU A 866 21.91 -30.89 11.23
C GLU A 866 20.56 -31.44 11.71
N ALA A 867 20.12 -31.03 12.89
CA ALA A 867 18.82 -31.38 13.41
C ALA A 867 17.70 -30.90 12.47
N SER A 868 16.68 -31.75 12.26
CA SER A 868 15.52 -31.42 11.41
C SER A 868 14.45 -30.59 12.12
N ASP A 869 14.52 -30.50 13.45
CA ASP A 869 13.57 -29.76 14.28
C ASP A 869 14.26 -29.17 15.53
N LEU A 870 13.59 -28.21 16.16
CA LEU A 870 14.08 -27.44 17.31
C LEU A 870 14.27 -28.27 18.60
N ALA A 871 13.83 -29.53 18.61
CA ALA A 871 14.06 -30.48 19.70
C ALA A 871 14.99 -31.65 19.26
N GLY A 872 15.56 -31.55 18.06
CA GLY A 872 16.35 -32.59 17.44
C GLY A 872 17.82 -32.54 17.84
N THR A 873 18.61 -33.40 17.20
CA THR A 873 20.03 -33.56 17.50
C THR A 873 20.86 -33.31 16.24
N THR A 874 21.82 -32.38 16.30
CA THR A 874 22.88 -32.24 15.28
C THR A 874 24.02 -33.20 15.61
N THR A 875 24.51 -33.96 14.64
CA THR A 875 25.69 -34.84 14.79
C THR A 875 26.87 -34.31 13.99
N ILE A 876 28.01 -34.12 14.65
CA ILE A 876 29.27 -33.69 14.02
C ILE A 876 30.21 -34.89 13.99
N THR A 877 30.77 -35.20 12.82
CA THR A 877 31.81 -36.23 12.65
C THR A 877 33.02 -35.62 11.96
N VAL A 878 34.16 -35.55 12.66
CA VAL A 878 35.47 -35.26 12.06
C VAL A 878 36.20 -36.57 11.83
N THR A 879 36.67 -36.81 10.60
CA THR A 879 37.42 -38.02 10.21
C THR A 879 38.82 -37.62 9.75
N ALA A 880 39.87 -38.19 10.35
CA ALA A 880 41.26 -37.94 9.97
C ALA A 880 41.58 -38.47 8.55
N GLN A 881 42.75 -38.11 8.01
CA GLN A 881 43.20 -38.50 6.67
C GLN A 881 43.32 -40.03 6.48
N ASP A 882 43.51 -40.78 7.57
CA ASP A 882 43.50 -42.25 7.58
C ASP A 882 42.12 -42.88 7.29
N GLY A 883 41.04 -42.11 7.35
CA GLY A 883 39.66 -42.59 7.19
C GLY A 883 39.14 -43.46 8.35
N ILE A 884 39.98 -43.75 9.35
CA ILE A 884 39.72 -44.65 10.47
C ILE A 884 39.48 -43.85 11.75
N THR A 885 40.35 -42.88 12.04
CA THR A 885 40.27 -42.10 13.27
C THR A 885 39.14 -41.07 13.14
N LYS A 886 38.14 -41.18 14.00
CA LYS A 886 36.95 -40.31 13.99
C LYS A 886 36.70 -39.71 15.36
N ASN A 887 36.29 -38.45 15.37
CA ASN A 887 35.76 -37.75 16.53
C ASN A 887 34.29 -37.41 16.24
N VAL A 888 33.38 -37.96 17.04
CA VAL A 888 31.93 -37.84 16.85
C VAL A 888 31.32 -37.15 18.05
N LEU A 889 30.48 -36.16 17.79
CA LEU A 889 29.83 -35.33 18.80
C LEU A 889 28.35 -35.14 18.47
N THR A 890 27.52 -34.92 19.49
CA THR A 890 26.14 -34.48 19.30
C THR A 890 25.83 -33.15 19.99
N ILE A 891 24.93 -32.38 19.40
CA ILE A 891 24.33 -31.17 19.97
C ILE A 891 22.83 -31.40 20.03
N ASN A 892 22.27 -31.47 21.23
CA ASN A 892 20.84 -31.70 21.46
C ASN A 892 20.16 -30.35 21.68
N TYR A 893 19.21 -30.01 20.80
CA TYR A 893 18.43 -28.79 20.92
C TYR A 893 17.27 -29.00 21.89
N LYS A 894 17.04 -27.99 22.74
CA LYS A 894 15.91 -27.96 23.67
C LYS A 894 15.20 -26.63 23.56
N VAL A 895 13.91 -26.65 23.23
CA VAL A 895 13.05 -25.47 23.31
C VAL A 895 12.86 -25.07 24.77
N LEU A 896 13.25 -23.85 25.13
CA LEU A 896 13.13 -23.32 26.48
C LEU A 896 11.67 -22.91 26.78
N SER A 897 11.21 -23.11 28.00
CA SER A 897 9.89 -22.64 28.46
C SER A 897 9.91 -21.14 28.84
N ASN A 898 8.85 -20.42 28.47
CA ASN A 898 8.57 -19.03 28.89
C ASN A 898 7.72 -18.92 30.17
N ASP A 899 7.41 -20.04 30.81
CA ASP A 899 6.55 -20.04 32.01
C ASP A 899 7.33 -19.54 33.24
N ALA A 900 7.11 -18.26 33.60
CA ALA A 900 7.63 -17.60 34.80
C ALA A 900 6.55 -17.45 35.89
N ASP A 901 5.42 -18.15 35.78
CA ASP A 901 4.32 -18.00 36.74
C ASP A 901 4.63 -18.68 38.09
N LEU A 902 3.93 -18.26 39.13
CA LEU A 902 3.84 -19.00 40.39
C LEU A 902 2.57 -19.87 40.40
N ALA A 903 2.71 -21.09 40.89
CA ALA A 903 1.59 -21.96 41.24
C ALA A 903 0.95 -21.56 42.58
N SER A 904 1.74 -21.05 43.53
CA SER A 904 1.22 -20.51 44.79
C SER A 904 2.20 -19.58 45.50
N ILE A 905 1.65 -18.69 46.33
CA ILE A 905 2.36 -17.97 47.38
C ILE A 905 1.84 -18.49 48.72
N SER A 906 2.72 -18.69 49.70
CA SER A 906 2.36 -19.11 51.05
C SER A 906 2.97 -18.15 52.09
N ILE A 907 2.18 -17.80 53.10
CA ILE A 907 2.54 -16.94 54.23
C ILE A 907 2.61 -17.84 55.47
N ASP A 908 3.79 -17.93 56.10
CA ASP A 908 4.09 -18.87 57.20
C ASP A 908 3.70 -20.34 56.89
N GLY A 909 3.86 -20.73 55.63
CA GLY A 909 3.54 -22.07 55.14
C GLY A 909 2.05 -22.33 54.87
N ALA A 910 1.16 -21.37 55.10
CA ALA A 910 -0.23 -21.42 54.67
C ALA A 910 -0.41 -20.72 53.32
N GLN A 911 -1.12 -21.35 52.38
CA GLN A 911 -1.35 -20.78 51.06
C GLN A 911 -2.14 -19.46 51.14
N LEU A 912 -1.69 -18.44 50.42
CA LEU A 912 -2.37 -17.16 50.31
C LEU A 912 -3.71 -17.35 49.60
N GLU A 913 -4.80 -17.11 50.32
CA GLU A 913 -6.15 -17.26 49.80
C GLU A 913 -6.40 -16.25 48.66
N GLY A 914 -7.06 -16.70 47.60
CA GLY A 914 -7.35 -15.85 46.43
C GLY A 914 -6.14 -15.60 45.51
N PHE A 915 -5.00 -16.26 45.71
CA PHE A 915 -3.86 -16.17 44.79
C PHE A 915 -4.25 -16.54 43.35
N GLN A 916 -3.87 -15.70 42.39
CA GLN A 916 -4.01 -15.90 40.95
C GLN A 916 -2.66 -15.60 40.28
N SER A 917 -2.18 -16.47 39.39
CA SER A 917 -0.85 -16.33 38.78
C SER A 917 -0.65 -15.01 38.03
N ALA A 918 -1.72 -14.42 37.47
CA ALA A 918 -1.69 -13.15 36.75
C ALA A 918 -1.67 -11.90 37.66
N THR A 919 -1.97 -12.04 38.94
CA THR A 919 -1.96 -10.92 39.90
C THR A 919 -0.59 -10.85 40.56
N LEU A 920 0.11 -9.73 40.37
CA LEU A 920 1.49 -9.54 40.81
C LEU A 920 1.63 -8.80 42.15
N GLU A 921 0.55 -8.24 42.67
CA GLU A 921 0.57 -7.47 43.92
C GLU A 921 -0.53 -7.98 44.86
N TYR A 922 -0.16 -8.26 46.10
CA TYR A 922 -1.05 -8.72 47.15
C TYR A 922 -0.86 -7.90 48.41
N THR A 923 -1.94 -7.69 49.13
CA THR A 923 -1.92 -7.18 50.50
C THR A 923 -2.31 -8.30 51.46
N TYR A 924 -1.57 -8.44 52.56
CA TYR A 924 -1.88 -9.38 53.63
C TYR A 924 -2.04 -8.60 54.94
N THR A 925 -3.25 -8.62 55.48
CA THR A 925 -3.59 -7.85 56.68
C THR A 925 -3.21 -8.63 57.95
N LEU A 926 -2.44 -7.99 58.83
CA LEU A 926 -1.96 -8.49 60.11
C LEU A 926 -2.80 -7.91 61.26
N PRO A 927 -3.11 -8.68 62.31
CA PRO A 927 -3.79 -8.15 63.50
C PRO A 927 -3.05 -6.97 64.13
N PHE A 928 -3.78 -6.04 64.73
CA PHE A 928 -3.19 -4.89 65.43
C PHE A 928 -2.26 -5.32 66.60
N GLY A 929 -1.08 -4.72 66.67
CA GLY A 929 -0.01 -5.03 67.61
C GLY A 929 1.00 -6.07 67.12
N THR A 930 1.01 -6.43 65.83
CA THR A 930 1.91 -7.45 65.29
C THR A 930 3.35 -6.94 65.22
N THR A 931 4.29 -7.65 65.85
CA THR A 931 5.72 -7.26 65.91
C THR A 931 6.65 -8.21 65.15
N GLU A 932 6.19 -9.39 64.77
CA GLU A 932 6.94 -10.37 63.96
C GLU A 932 6.29 -10.49 62.59
N ILE A 933 7.09 -10.44 61.51
CA ILE A 933 6.57 -10.47 60.14
C ILE A 933 6.55 -11.91 59.63
N PRO A 934 5.44 -12.34 59.02
CA PRO A 934 5.35 -13.65 58.39
C PRO A 934 6.39 -13.89 57.29
N VAL A 935 6.85 -15.12 57.16
CA VAL A 935 7.79 -15.52 56.10
C VAL A 935 7.01 -15.90 54.83
N VAL A 936 7.38 -15.28 53.71
CA VAL A 936 6.82 -15.59 52.40
C VAL A 936 7.60 -16.73 51.75
N SER A 937 6.88 -17.72 51.24
CA SER A 937 7.41 -18.75 50.35
C SER A 937 6.55 -18.84 49.10
N ALA A 938 7.09 -19.39 48.02
CA ALA A 938 6.40 -19.49 46.75
C ALA A 938 6.80 -20.78 46.03
N THR A 939 5.92 -21.26 45.17
CA THR A 939 6.16 -22.43 44.32
C THR A 939 5.95 -22.03 42.88
N GLU A 940 6.95 -22.25 42.03
CA GLU A 940 6.86 -22.03 40.59
C GLU A 940 5.84 -22.97 39.93
N SER A 941 5.14 -22.47 38.91
CA SER A 941 4.25 -23.27 38.05
C SER A 941 5.06 -24.33 37.27
N HIS A 942 6.20 -23.93 36.71
CA HIS A 942 7.09 -24.78 35.92
C HIS A 942 8.16 -25.43 36.80
N THR A 943 7.72 -26.43 37.57
CA THR A 943 8.48 -27.07 38.65
C THR A 943 9.88 -27.51 38.24
N GLY A 944 10.89 -27.07 39.00
CA GLY A 944 12.28 -27.51 38.85
C GLY A 944 13.03 -26.95 37.63
N VAL A 945 12.41 -26.03 36.89
CA VAL A 945 12.96 -25.42 35.68
C VAL A 945 12.98 -23.90 35.80
N ALA A 946 11.87 -23.28 36.22
CA ALA A 946 11.85 -21.87 36.57
C ALA A 946 12.60 -21.61 37.89
N LYS A 947 13.29 -20.48 37.99
CA LYS A 947 14.11 -20.09 39.14
C LYS A 947 13.38 -19.04 39.98
N VAL A 948 13.13 -19.34 41.26
CA VAL A 948 12.49 -18.42 42.21
C VAL A 948 13.52 -17.82 43.17
N VAL A 949 13.48 -16.51 43.36
CA VAL A 949 14.28 -15.76 44.34
C VAL A 949 13.36 -14.88 45.17
N ILE A 950 13.38 -15.04 46.50
CA ILE A 950 12.49 -14.31 47.41
C ILE A 950 13.31 -13.38 48.31
N THR A 951 12.89 -12.11 48.38
CA THR A 951 13.36 -11.11 49.33
C THR A 951 12.24 -10.83 50.34
N GLN A 952 12.46 -11.13 51.61
CA GLN A 952 11.44 -10.95 52.67
C GLN A 952 11.22 -9.48 53.04
N ALA A 953 10.01 -9.16 53.50
CA ALA A 953 9.75 -7.89 54.18
C ALA A 953 10.49 -7.84 55.53
N THR A 954 10.88 -6.63 55.96
CA THR A 954 11.68 -6.42 57.19
C THR A 954 10.97 -5.60 58.26
N GLU A 955 9.90 -4.89 57.91
CA GLU A 955 9.02 -4.14 58.83
C GLU A 955 7.54 -4.23 58.40
N VAL A 956 6.61 -4.09 59.35
CA VAL A 956 5.17 -4.01 59.07
C VAL A 956 4.91 -2.75 58.23
N GLY A 957 4.18 -2.89 57.13
CA GLY A 957 4.07 -1.89 56.05
C GLY A 957 5.03 -2.12 54.88
N GLY A 958 6.01 -3.01 55.02
CA GLY A 958 6.93 -3.42 53.94
C GLY A 958 6.38 -4.56 53.09
N SER A 959 7.06 -4.81 51.95
CA SER A 959 6.68 -5.87 51.00
C SER A 959 7.75 -6.94 50.86
N ALA A 960 7.34 -8.21 50.79
CA ALA A 960 8.18 -9.29 50.32
C ALA A 960 8.10 -9.35 48.78
N ILE A 961 9.23 -9.51 48.10
CA ILE A 961 9.34 -9.55 46.64
C ILE A 961 9.79 -10.94 46.21
N ILE A 962 9.04 -11.55 45.30
CA ILE A 962 9.34 -12.86 44.71
C ILE A 962 9.62 -12.65 43.22
N VAL A 963 10.86 -12.87 42.81
CA VAL A 963 11.25 -12.84 41.39
C VAL A 963 11.30 -14.26 40.87
N VAL A 964 10.55 -14.53 39.80
CA VAL A 964 10.56 -15.81 39.08
C VAL A 964 11.15 -15.58 37.70
N THR A 965 12.14 -16.38 37.34
CA THR A 965 12.74 -16.40 36.00
C THR A 965 12.33 -17.71 35.33
N ALA A 966 11.78 -17.65 34.11
CA ALA A 966 11.45 -18.84 33.32
C ALA A 966 12.71 -19.64 32.94
N GLU A 967 12.53 -20.74 32.20
CA GLU A 967 13.67 -21.45 31.62
C GLU A 967 14.40 -20.58 30.59
N ASP A 968 13.64 -19.80 29.81
CA ASP A 968 14.17 -18.69 29.05
C ASP A 968 14.57 -17.56 30.02
N PRO A 969 15.88 -17.25 30.16
CA PRO A 969 16.34 -16.24 31.10
C PRO A 969 15.91 -14.82 30.74
N THR A 970 15.33 -14.60 29.56
CA THR A 970 14.78 -13.30 29.15
C THR A 970 13.39 -13.02 29.74
N VAL A 971 12.68 -14.04 30.23
CA VAL A 971 11.33 -13.91 30.79
C VAL A 971 11.39 -13.96 32.32
N THR A 972 10.97 -12.87 32.96
CA THR A 972 10.91 -12.75 34.43
C THR A 972 9.61 -12.11 34.88
N LEU A 973 9.06 -12.58 36.01
CA LEU A 973 7.91 -11.99 36.71
C LEU A 973 8.29 -11.66 38.15
N SER A 974 7.72 -10.58 38.68
CA SER A 974 7.96 -10.12 40.06
C SER A 974 6.64 -9.97 40.80
N TYR A 975 6.42 -10.80 41.81
CA TYR A 975 5.27 -10.72 42.71
C TYR A 975 5.64 -9.97 43.98
N SER A 976 4.72 -9.21 44.55
CA SER A 976 4.88 -8.52 45.82
C SER A 976 3.75 -8.86 46.79
N VAL A 977 4.11 -9.07 48.06
CA VAL A 977 3.15 -9.21 49.16
C VAL A 977 3.45 -8.12 50.19
N THR A 978 2.57 -7.14 50.28
CA THR A 978 2.67 -6.03 51.23
C THR A 978 1.91 -6.39 52.50
N PHE A 979 2.56 -6.23 53.66
CA PHE A 979 1.95 -6.51 54.95
C PHE A 979 1.37 -5.23 55.55
N GLU A 980 0.05 -5.19 55.73
CA GLU A 980 -0.65 -4.05 56.34
C GLU A 980 -1.16 -4.44 57.72
N GLU A 981 -1.15 -3.53 58.68
CA GLU A 981 -1.68 -3.78 60.03
C GLU A 981 -3.15 -3.33 60.13
N GLU A 982 -4.00 -4.13 60.79
CA GLU A 982 -5.36 -3.74 61.14
C GLU A 982 -5.36 -2.50 62.05
N ALA A 983 -6.38 -1.65 61.90
CA ALA A 983 -6.57 -0.52 62.81
C ALA A 983 -7.00 -1.02 64.21
N PRO A 984 -6.53 -0.38 65.30
CA PRO A 984 -6.95 -0.76 66.65
C PRO A 984 -8.44 -0.50 66.88
N SER A 985 -9.11 -1.37 67.65
CA SER A 985 -10.51 -1.18 68.04
C SER A 985 -10.72 0.03 68.96
N SER A 986 -11.77 0.82 68.68
CA SER A 986 -12.19 1.99 69.48
C SER A 986 -13.39 1.72 70.40
N GLN A 987 -13.74 0.45 70.65
CA GLN A 987 -14.89 0.07 71.47
C GLN A 987 -14.55 0.06 72.98
N ALA A 988 -14.98 1.10 73.72
CA ALA A 988 -14.76 1.23 75.17
C ALA A 988 -16.02 0.99 76.03
N GLN A 989 -17.09 0.42 75.49
CA GLN A 989 -18.34 0.23 76.23
C GLN A 989 -18.28 -0.99 77.16
N LEU A 990 -19.07 -0.97 78.23
CA LEU A 990 -19.33 -2.17 79.03
C LEU A 990 -20.46 -3.01 78.41
N LEU A 991 -20.26 -4.32 78.35
CA LEU A 991 -21.32 -5.30 78.08
C LEU A 991 -22.24 -5.44 79.29
N ASP A 992 -21.67 -5.47 80.49
CA ASP A 992 -22.41 -5.68 81.73
C ASP A 992 -21.73 -5.01 82.93
N LEU A 993 -22.55 -4.60 83.88
CA LEU A 993 -22.15 -4.05 85.17
C LEU A 993 -22.81 -4.89 86.26
N LEU A 994 -22.01 -5.45 87.16
CA LEU A 994 -22.47 -6.39 88.17
C LEU A 994 -22.21 -5.84 89.57
N ILE A 995 -23.19 -6.01 90.44
CA ILE A 995 -23.16 -5.65 91.86
C ILE A 995 -23.19 -6.96 92.66
N ASP A 996 -22.16 -7.22 93.46
CA ASP A 996 -21.95 -8.50 94.17
C ASP A 996 -22.08 -9.74 93.26
N GLY A 997 -21.61 -9.62 92.01
CA GLY A 997 -21.66 -10.69 91.00
C GLY A 997 -23.03 -10.87 90.34
N VAL A 998 -23.99 -9.98 90.56
CA VAL A 998 -25.31 -9.99 89.91
C VAL A 998 -25.43 -8.80 88.96
N SER A 999 -25.82 -9.03 87.71
CA SER A 999 -26.02 -7.97 86.71
C SER A 999 -27.04 -6.92 87.18
N VAL A 1000 -26.72 -5.65 86.93
CA VAL A 1000 -27.64 -4.54 87.17
C VAL A 1000 -28.84 -4.69 86.24
N VAL A 1001 -30.04 -4.80 86.84
CA VAL A 1001 -31.29 -4.90 86.08
C VAL A 1001 -31.45 -3.68 85.19
N ASP A 1002 -31.78 -3.91 83.92
CA ASP A 1002 -31.92 -2.90 82.87
C ASP A 1002 -30.65 -2.07 82.58
N PHE A 1003 -29.45 -2.60 82.84
CA PHE A 1003 -28.18 -1.96 82.47
C PHE A 1003 -28.16 -1.50 81.00
N LYS A 1004 -27.62 -0.30 80.76
CA LYS A 1004 -27.45 0.31 79.44
C LYS A 1004 -26.02 0.79 79.24
N SER A 1005 -25.34 0.26 78.23
CA SER A 1005 -23.94 0.58 77.95
C SER A 1005 -23.68 2.07 77.63
N ASP A 1006 -24.71 2.85 77.30
CA ASP A 1006 -24.65 4.30 77.04
C ASP A 1006 -24.88 5.18 78.28
N SER A 1007 -25.29 4.59 79.41
CA SER A 1007 -25.63 5.32 80.61
C SER A 1007 -24.43 5.35 81.56
N ALA A 1008 -23.81 6.52 81.70
CA ALA A 1008 -22.55 6.67 82.46
C ALA A 1008 -22.74 6.72 83.99
N ASN A 1009 -23.96 6.78 84.52
CA ASN A 1009 -24.20 6.93 85.95
C ASN A 1009 -25.34 6.01 86.42
N TYR A 1010 -25.12 5.31 87.51
CA TYR A 1010 -26.09 4.39 88.11
C TYR A 1010 -26.29 4.69 89.59
N VAL A 1011 -27.55 4.59 90.03
CA VAL A 1011 -27.91 4.67 91.46
C VAL A 1011 -28.53 3.34 91.85
N ILE A 1012 -27.91 2.65 92.81
CA ILE A 1012 -28.33 1.32 93.25
C ILE A 1012 -28.73 1.39 94.72
N SER A 1013 -30.00 1.10 95.01
CA SER A 1013 -30.47 0.96 96.38
C SER A 1013 -30.35 -0.49 96.85
N VAL A 1014 -29.73 -0.71 98.00
CA VAL A 1014 -29.57 -2.03 98.60
C VAL A 1014 -30.08 -2.04 100.04
N ASN A 1015 -30.68 -3.15 100.47
CA ASN A 1015 -31.13 -3.34 101.84
C ASN A 1015 -30.02 -3.99 102.68
N SER A 1016 -28.87 -3.32 102.79
CA SER A 1016 -27.64 -3.81 103.42
C SER A 1016 -27.00 -2.74 104.32
N THR A 1017 -26.19 -3.17 105.28
CA THR A 1017 -25.35 -2.32 106.14
C THR A 1017 -23.90 -2.22 105.66
N GLU A 1018 -23.51 -2.97 104.63
CA GLU A 1018 -22.20 -2.90 103.97
C GLU A 1018 -22.35 -2.54 102.49
N VAL A 1019 -21.39 -1.78 101.94
CA VAL A 1019 -21.41 -1.33 100.54
C VAL A 1019 -21.09 -2.49 99.61
N PRO A 1020 -21.91 -2.73 98.57
CA PRO A 1020 -21.66 -3.79 97.57
C PRO A 1020 -20.38 -3.60 96.76
N VAL A 1021 -19.83 -4.70 96.24
CA VAL A 1021 -18.65 -4.70 95.35
C VAL A 1021 -19.06 -4.69 93.89
N ILE A 1022 -18.41 -3.87 93.09
CA ILE A 1022 -18.64 -3.78 91.64
C ILE A 1022 -17.66 -4.66 90.87
N THR A 1023 -18.18 -5.42 89.92
CA THR A 1023 -17.40 -6.02 88.82
C THR A 1023 -18.04 -5.62 87.50
N ALA A 1024 -17.28 -5.63 86.40
CA ALA A 1024 -17.80 -5.22 85.10
C ALA A 1024 -17.16 -6.02 83.96
N VAL A 1025 -17.89 -6.16 82.86
CA VAL A 1025 -17.47 -6.89 81.67
C VAL A 1025 -17.47 -5.91 80.50
N ALA A 1026 -16.32 -5.71 79.85
CA ALA A 1026 -16.24 -4.89 78.64
C ALA A 1026 -16.96 -5.57 77.46
N GLU A 1027 -17.48 -4.76 76.54
CA GLU A 1027 -18.11 -5.25 75.30
C GLU A 1027 -17.09 -5.79 74.30
N SER A 1028 -15.94 -5.14 74.20
CA SER A 1028 -14.80 -5.66 73.45
C SER A 1028 -13.88 -6.46 74.37
N GLU A 1029 -13.49 -7.65 73.94
CA GLU A 1029 -12.47 -8.46 74.62
C GLU A 1029 -11.07 -7.81 74.60
N PHE A 1030 -10.85 -6.85 73.70
CA PHE A 1030 -9.61 -6.08 73.59
C PHE A 1030 -9.59 -4.81 74.45
N ALA A 1031 -10.71 -4.46 75.09
CA ALA A 1031 -10.79 -3.31 75.98
C ALA A 1031 -10.37 -3.67 77.41
N THR A 1032 -9.72 -2.74 78.11
CA THR A 1032 -9.25 -2.92 79.49
C THR A 1032 -10.20 -2.23 80.47
N VAL A 1033 -10.50 -2.89 81.60
CA VAL A 1033 -11.41 -2.38 82.65
C VAL A 1033 -10.67 -2.16 83.96
N GLU A 1034 -10.77 -0.95 84.52
CA GLU A 1034 -10.20 -0.55 85.81
C GLU A 1034 -11.32 -0.08 86.74
N ILE A 1035 -11.43 -0.66 87.95
CA ILE A 1035 -12.53 -0.39 88.89
C ILE A 1035 -12.01 0.20 90.20
N LYS A 1036 -12.61 1.31 90.63
CA LYS A 1036 -12.45 1.91 91.96
C LYS A 1036 -13.76 1.76 92.75
N GLN A 1037 -13.71 1.02 93.86
CA GLN A 1037 -14.89 0.76 94.69
C GLN A 1037 -15.29 1.97 95.55
N ALA A 1038 -16.55 1.99 95.99
CA ALA A 1038 -17.03 2.90 97.03
C ALA A 1038 -16.72 2.32 98.41
N GLU A 1039 -16.26 3.15 99.35
CA GLU A 1039 -15.82 2.70 100.69
C GLU A 1039 -16.95 2.72 101.71
N GLU A 1040 -17.85 3.72 101.65
CA GLU A 1040 -19.03 3.85 102.51
C GLU A 1040 -20.29 4.23 101.72
N PHE A 1041 -21.48 4.03 102.30
CA PHE A 1041 -22.74 4.47 101.69
C PHE A 1041 -22.75 6.00 101.57
N GLY A 1042 -22.87 6.50 100.34
CA GLY A 1042 -22.74 7.92 100.02
C GLY A 1042 -21.51 8.27 99.19
N ASP A 1043 -20.58 7.34 98.98
CA ASP A 1043 -19.47 7.48 98.03
C ASP A 1043 -19.86 6.99 96.62
N MET A 1044 -19.08 7.43 95.62
CA MET A 1044 -19.17 6.94 94.24
C MET A 1044 -18.06 5.92 93.95
N ALA A 1045 -18.45 4.80 93.36
CA ALA A 1045 -17.54 3.88 92.69
C ALA A 1045 -17.40 4.26 91.21
N PHE A 1046 -16.26 3.94 90.59
CA PHE A 1046 -15.97 4.22 89.18
C PHE A 1046 -15.48 2.98 88.45
N VAL A 1047 -15.98 2.77 87.24
CA VAL A 1047 -15.50 1.75 86.29
C VAL A 1047 -15.00 2.49 85.05
N LYS A 1048 -13.69 2.47 84.82
CA LYS A 1048 -13.05 3.06 83.64
C LYS A 1048 -12.75 1.95 82.63
N VAL A 1049 -13.23 2.09 81.41
CA VAL A 1049 -12.97 1.18 80.29
C VAL A 1049 -12.16 1.91 79.23
N THR A 1050 -11.06 1.32 78.77
CA THR A 1050 -10.20 1.88 77.72
C THR A 1050 -10.17 0.92 76.53
N ALA A 1051 -10.52 1.39 75.33
CA ALA A 1051 -10.48 0.59 74.11
C ALA A 1051 -9.05 0.22 73.69
N GLN A 1052 -8.90 -0.69 72.72
CA GLN A 1052 -7.61 -1.17 72.21
C GLN A 1052 -6.76 -0.05 71.59
N ASP A 1053 -7.39 1.01 71.05
CA ASP A 1053 -6.71 2.20 70.52
C ASP A 1053 -6.02 3.06 71.60
N GLY A 1054 -6.26 2.78 72.88
CA GLY A 1054 -5.70 3.49 74.04
C GLY A 1054 -6.19 4.94 74.21
N SER A 1055 -6.94 5.47 73.25
CA SER A 1055 -7.40 6.86 73.19
C SER A 1055 -8.88 7.00 73.54
N THR A 1056 -9.68 5.97 73.26
CA THR A 1056 -11.12 5.95 73.55
C THR A 1056 -11.34 5.38 74.95
N VAL A 1057 -11.80 6.22 75.88
CA VAL A 1057 -12.01 5.89 77.29
C VAL A 1057 -13.43 6.27 77.72
N LEU A 1058 -14.17 5.34 78.32
CA LEU A 1058 -15.46 5.59 78.96
C LEU A 1058 -15.38 5.33 80.47
N THR A 1059 -16.09 6.12 81.28
CA THR A 1059 -16.14 5.94 82.73
C THR A 1059 -17.57 5.92 83.21
N TYR A 1060 -17.93 4.84 83.90
CA TYR A 1060 -19.22 4.65 84.55
C TYR A 1060 -19.07 4.95 86.04
N SER A 1061 -19.98 5.74 86.61
CA SER A 1061 -20.05 6.00 88.04
C SER A 1061 -21.25 5.31 88.66
N VAL A 1062 -21.08 4.76 89.86
CA VAL A 1062 -22.12 4.02 90.57
C VAL A 1062 -22.22 4.53 92.00
N PHE A 1063 -23.42 4.91 92.39
CA PHE A 1063 -23.72 5.46 93.70
C PHE A 1063 -24.68 4.53 94.47
N PHE A 1064 -24.32 4.16 95.69
CA PHE A 1064 -25.11 3.24 96.51
C PHE A 1064 -25.94 3.94 97.59
N ASN A 1065 -27.23 3.61 97.66
CA ASN A 1065 -28.14 4.04 98.73
C ASN A 1065 -28.58 2.84 99.59
N SER A 1066 -28.77 3.03 100.90
CA SER A 1066 -29.28 1.99 101.81
C SER A 1066 -30.76 2.21 102.16
N ASP A 1067 -31.59 1.18 101.97
CA ASP A 1067 -33.05 1.21 102.27
C ASP A 1067 -33.40 0.72 103.70
N VAL A 1068 -32.40 0.39 104.53
CA VAL A 1068 -32.61 0.05 105.96
C VAL A 1068 -33.00 1.33 106.72
N ILE A 1069 -34.30 1.59 106.87
CA ILE A 1069 -34.80 2.62 107.78
C ILE A 1069 -34.61 2.12 109.22
N ALA A 1070 -33.58 2.62 109.91
CA ALA A 1070 -33.53 2.57 111.37
C ALA A 1070 -34.83 3.20 111.92
N SER A 1071 -35.57 2.40 112.70
CA SER A 1071 -36.83 2.74 113.36
C SER A 1071 -36.96 4.23 113.70
N VAL A 1072 -38.11 4.83 113.32
CA VAL A 1072 -38.60 6.09 113.91
C VAL A 1072 -38.93 5.81 115.37
N GLU A 1073 -37.91 5.81 116.23
CA GLU A 1073 -38.09 6.03 117.64
C GLU A 1073 -38.01 7.53 117.86
N ASN A 1074 -39.15 8.12 118.21
CA ASN A 1074 -39.35 9.53 118.47
C ASN A 1074 -38.59 9.93 119.74
N GLY A 1075 -37.26 10.06 119.66
CA GLY A 1075 -36.35 10.30 120.77
C GLY A 1075 -36.33 11.75 121.29
N LEU A 1076 -37.19 12.63 120.76
CA LEU A 1076 -37.34 14.00 121.25
C LEU A 1076 -38.80 14.18 121.74
N ALA A 1077 -39.05 13.84 123.01
CA ALA A 1077 -40.34 14.04 123.63
C ALA A 1077 -40.75 15.53 123.62
N ASN A 1078 -41.98 15.80 123.16
CA ASN A 1078 -42.68 17.09 123.14
C ASN A 1078 -42.01 18.25 122.36
N LEU A 1079 -41.69 18.05 121.08
CA LEU A 1079 -41.36 19.17 120.20
C LEU A 1079 -42.62 19.92 119.73
N LYS A 1080 -42.78 21.16 120.19
CA LYS A 1080 -43.80 22.10 119.74
C LYS A 1080 -43.19 23.03 118.71
N ILE A 1081 -43.57 22.81 117.46
CA ILE A 1081 -43.23 23.70 116.36
C ILE A 1081 -44.50 24.42 115.98
N TYR A 1082 -44.46 25.74 116.04
CA TYR A 1082 -45.58 26.60 115.68
C TYR A 1082 -45.06 27.91 115.11
N LYS A 1083 -45.94 28.58 114.39
CA LYS A 1083 -45.66 29.88 113.80
C LYS A 1083 -45.69 30.97 114.87
N SER A 1084 -44.55 31.58 115.16
CA SER A 1084 -44.45 32.71 116.10
C SER A 1084 -44.79 34.05 115.43
N ALA A 1085 -44.56 34.16 114.12
CA ALA A 1085 -44.91 35.33 113.31
C ALA A 1085 -45.09 34.96 111.82
N ALA A 1086 -45.56 35.89 110.99
CA ALA A 1086 -45.89 35.66 109.57
C ALA A 1086 -44.78 34.95 108.75
N THR A 1087 -43.51 35.16 109.12
CA THR A 1087 -42.32 34.61 108.47
C THR A 1087 -41.35 33.97 109.47
N GLU A 1088 -41.81 33.59 110.67
CA GLU A 1088 -40.95 32.99 111.70
C GLU A 1088 -41.63 31.79 112.36
N LEU A 1089 -40.87 30.70 112.48
CA LEU A 1089 -41.26 29.50 113.19
C LEU A 1089 -40.49 29.43 114.51
N SER A 1090 -41.19 29.14 115.61
CA SER A 1090 -40.57 28.81 116.89
C SER A 1090 -40.56 27.29 117.04
N ILE A 1091 -39.39 26.76 117.33
CA ILE A 1091 -39.14 25.35 117.60
C ILE A 1091 -38.81 25.26 119.08
N ASP A 1092 -39.76 24.74 119.85
CA ASP A 1092 -39.65 24.56 121.29
C ASP A 1092 -39.55 23.07 121.61
N SER A 1093 -38.62 22.71 122.48
CA SER A 1093 -38.45 21.35 122.98
C SER A 1093 -38.29 21.31 124.49
N ASP A 1094 -38.89 20.28 125.09
CA ASP A 1094 -38.70 19.97 126.50
C ASP A 1094 -37.28 19.44 126.79
N VAL A 1095 -36.41 19.25 125.77
CA VAL A 1095 -34.99 18.85 125.90
C VAL A 1095 -34.06 19.79 125.13
N ASN A 1096 -32.78 19.86 125.50
CA ASN A 1096 -31.82 20.77 124.87
C ASN A 1096 -31.50 20.32 123.42
N LEU A 1097 -31.50 21.27 122.47
CA LEU A 1097 -31.29 21.01 121.04
C LEU A 1097 -29.90 21.40 120.54
N ASP A 1098 -28.99 21.82 121.43
CA ASP A 1098 -27.60 22.18 121.07
C ASP A 1098 -26.91 21.12 120.20
N GLY A 1099 -26.34 21.56 119.08
CA GLY A 1099 -25.56 20.73 118.16
C GLY A 1099 -26.39 19.87 117.21
N LYS A 1100 -27.73 19.85 117.32
CA LYS A 1100 -28.61 19.12 116.41
C LYS A 1100 -28.83 19.92 115.12
N SER A 1101 -29.01 19.24 113.98
CA SER A 1101 -29.18 19.89 112.69
C SER A 1101 -30.65 19.96 112.29
N LEU A 1102 -31.15 21.16 112.02
CA LEU A 1102 -32.45 21.43 111.44
C LEU A 1102 -32.34 21.53 109.91
N TYR A 1103 -33.29 20.93 109.23
CA TYR A 1103 -33.55 21.08 107.81
C TYR A 1103 -35.04 21.39 107.59
N ILE A 1104 -35.33 22.37 106.74
CA ILE A 1104 -36.68 22.73 106.32
C ILE A 1104 -36.76 22.54 104.81
N TYR A 1105 -37.76 21.80 104.36
CA TYR A 1105 -37.99 21.45 102.96
C TYR A 1105 -39.32 21.99 102.47
N ASP A 1106 -39.42 22.24 101.16
CA ASP A 1106 -40.72 22.31 100.49
C ASP A 1106 -41.29 20.89 100.24
N LEU A 1107 -42.51 20.82 99.72
CA LEU A 1107 -43.20 19.55 99.44
C LEU A 1107 -42.53 18.72 98.34
N ASN A 1108 -41.65 19.30 97.53
CA ASN A 1108 -40.91 18.57 96.49
C ASN A 1108 -39.56 18.05 97.02
N GLY A 1109 -39.28 18.23 98.32
CA GLY A 1109 -38.07 17.73 98.97
C GLY A 1109 -36.84 18.63 98.82
N ARG A 1110 -36.98 19.86 98.30
CA ARG A 1110 -35.86 20.80 98.20
C ARG A 1110 -35.61 21.48 99.55
N VAL A 1111 -34.37 21.45 100.03
CA VAL A 1111 -33.97 22.15 101.27
C VAL A 1111 -34.10 23.66 101.07
N LEU A 1112 -35.05 24.26 101.77
CA LEU A 1112 -35.24 25.71 101.82
C LEU A 1112 -34.29 26.36 102.82
N LYS A 1113 -34.00 25.66 103.92
CA LYS A 1113 -33.08 26.15 104.95
C LYS A 1113 -32.52 25.00 105.77
N SER A 1114 -31.24 25.09 106.14
CA SER A 1114 -30.66 24.24 107.17
C SER A 1114 -29.85 25.08 108.15
N MET A 1115 -29.79 24.63 109.40
CA MET A 1115 -28.96 25.24 110.44
C MET A 1115 -28.74 24.29 111.61
N THR A 1116 -27.70 24.54 112.39
CA THR A 1116 -27.53 23.89 113.70
C THR A 1116 -28.38 24.62 114.74
N LEU A 1117 -29.11 23.85 115.54
CA LEU A 1117 -29.96 24.34 116.62
C LEU A 1117 -29.12 24.59 117.88
N SER A 1118 -29.58 25.56 118.66
CA SER A 1118 -29.02 25.87 119.96
C SER A 1118 -30.13 26.14 120.97
N ASN A 1119 -29.88 25.82 122.23
CA ASN A 1119 -30.80 25.92 123.36
C ASN A 1119 -32.08 25.08 123.19
N ARG A 1120 -33.01 25.21 124.15
CA ARG A 1120 -34.32 24.51 124.12
C ARG A 1120 -35.35 25.13 123.18
N THR A 1121 -35.18 26.42 122.86
CA THR A 1121 -36.09 27.21 122.03
C THR A 1121 -35.29 27.88 120.93
N GLN A 1122 -35.63 27.62 119.67
CA GLN A 1122 -34.99 28.26 118.53
C GLN A 1122 -36.04 28.87 117.62
N LYS A 1123 -35.86 30.16 117.31
CA LYS A 1123 -36.67 30.86 116.30
C LYS A 1123 -35.94 30.86 114.97
N VAL A 1124 -36.68 30.57 113.90
CA VAL A 1124 -36.15 30.44 112.54
C VAL A 1124 -37.03 31.23 111.59
N THR A 1125 -36.43 32.23 110.94
CA THR A 1125 -37.12 32.99 109.89
C THR A 1125 -37.19 32.18 108.60
N VAL A 1126 -38.41 31.98 108.11
CA VAL A 1126 -38.75 31.29 106.87
C VAL A 1126 -39.69 32.19 106.06
N LEU A 1127 -39.22 32.65 104.89
CA LEU A 1127 -39.95 33.60 104.03
C LEU A 1127 -40.96 32.90 103.09
N ASN A 1128 -40.86 31.57 102.95
CA ASN A 1128 -41.69 30.80 102.04
C ASN A 1128 -43.06 30.50 102.68
N LYS A 1129 -44.14 30.79 101.93
CA LYS A 1129 -45.52 30.50 102.34
C LYS A 1129 -45.97 29.16 101.74
N GLY A 1130 -46.57 28.29 102.55
CA GLY A 1130 -47.10 26.99 102.13
C GLY A 1130 -46.76 25.87 103.10
N LEU A 1131 -47.13 24.64 102.76
CA LEU A 1131 -46.83 23.46 103.57
C LEU A 1131 -45.32 23.18 103.54
N LEU A 1132 -44.71 23.06 104.71
CA LEU A 1132 -43.28 22.84 104.92
C LEU A 1132 -43.05 21.56 105.71
N ILE A 1133 -42.02 20.81 105.34
CA ILE A 1133 -41.57 19.63 106.08
C ILE A 1133 -40.33 20.04 106.86
N ILE A 1134 -40.37 19.86 108.17
CA ILE A 1134 -39.25 20.18 109.05
C ILE A 1134 -38.66 18.86 109.56
N GLN A 1135 -37.35 18.70 109.40
CA GLN A 1135 -36.59 17.58 109.93
C GLN A 1135 -35.52 18.08 110.88
N ILE A 1136 -35.45 17.52 112.09
CA ILE A 1136 -34.35 17.75 113.02
C ILE A 1136 -33.62 16.44 113.20
N ILE A 1137 -32.32 16.44 112.95
CA ILE A 1137 -31.44 15.29 113.05
C ILE A 1137 -30.51 15.50 114.24
N GLY A 1138 -30.52 14.55 115.18
CA GLY A 1138 -29.58 14.53 116.30
C GLY A 1138 -28.15 14.22 115.84
N THR A 1139 -27.17 14.55 116.68
CA THR A 1139 -25.75 14.21 116.46
C THR A 1139 -25.49 12.70 116.30
N GLU A 1140 -26.42 11.85 116.76
CA GLU A 1140 -26.41 10.39 116.61
C GLU A 1140 -27.16 9.93 115.34
N GLY A 1141 -27.46 10.82 114.40
CA GLY A 1141 -28.11 10.51 113.12
C GLY A 1141 -29.63 10.27 113.18
N LYS A 1142 -30.23 10.12 114.37
CA LYS A 1142 -31.69 9.95 114.53
C LYS A 1142 -32.46 11.22 114.15
N ALA A 1143 -33.52 11.10 113.37
CA ALA A 1143 -34.28 12.24 112.86
C ALA A 1143 -35.75 12.27 113.32
N SER A 1144 -36.24 13.44 113.71
CA SER A 1144 -37.66 13.72 113.94
C SER A 1144 -38.19 14.65 112.83
N ARG A 1145 -39.34 14.31 112.24
CA ARG A 1145 -39.97 15.12 111.19
C ARG A 1145 -41.35 15.62 111.62
N LYS A 1146 -41.68 16.86 111.27
CA LYS A 1146 -43.00 17.46 111.48
C LYS A 1146 -43.37 18.34 110.30
N ILE A 1147 -44.62 18.22 109.87
CA ILE A 1147 -45.16 19.02 108.78
C ILE A 1147 -45.93 20.18 109.39
N ILE A 1148 -45.67 21.39 108.89
CA ILE A 1148 -46.38 22.62 109.31
C ILE A 1148 -46.81 23.42 108.08
N PHE A 1149 -47.93 24.11 108.17
CA PHE A 1149 -48.44 24.98 107.12
C PHE A 1149 -48.21 26.47 107.43
#